data_AF-A0A8J3A6Q0-F1
#
_entry.id   AF-A0A8J3A6Q0-F1
#
_cell.length_a   1.000
_cell.length_b   1.000
_cell.length_c   1.000
_cell.angle_alpha   90.00
_cell.angle_beta   90.00
_cell.angle_gamma   90.00
#
_symmetry.space_group_name_H-M   'P 1'
#
loop_
_entity.id
_entity.type
_entity.pdbx_description
1 polymer ?
#
loop_
_entity_poly.entity_id
_entity_poly.type
_entity_poly.pdbx_seq_one_letter_code
_entity_poly.pdbx_strand_id
1 'polypeptide(L)'
;MRGSCVRVLYQETSAVPDVPDDVVPPTASTADAPAVVGAVVVAIDGPAGSGKSSVARRVAERLGLPHVDTGALYRAATLAVLRAGADPTDEADCAAVVADTVLERHAGRTLLDGEDVEDEIRGPDVTASVSAVSAHAAVRDALLAAQRGAVAEEGGVVEGRDIGSVVLPDADVKVFLTASVRERARRRAAQLGRDDLEDLEREIVARDTADGGREVAPMQVAEDAWVLDSSELDLDAVVASVVERVVEQVAARPRDPLRARRALPRVAVVGRPNVGKSTLVNRILGARVAIVEEKPGVTRDRTEHPAEWLGRHFLVVDTGGWEHQAEGMAARIVDQAEAAVAAADLVVFVVDATVGALEDDERYARLLRRSRVPVLLVANKVDNDRQEALVHELYGLGLGAAHPVSARHGRGVGDLLDEVLAALPTAADQAPAVSTVPRVAIVGKPNVGKSSLFNRLLGEERSIVDSVAHTTRDAVDTMAEIDGEPWVFVDTAGMRRRYRHGEETELYSVDRTRAAIESADLVLFLLDASEPLGEQDQRLAALLREAGRGVVLVCNKWDLVDEDRRLDLEKELDRLLSFAAWAPRVNISAASGRGLRRLLPQLRTVWDNYRRRVPTREVNRLVEEAVARHPLPRQGQKNLKIRYATQAEVAPPRFLLFANGRLPASYRRYLERELRERHDFTGVPLTIEDRPPSPRQRR
;
A
#
# COMPACT_ATOMS: atom_id res chain seq x y z
N MET A 1 5.42 25.67 26.83
CA MET A 1 4.96 24.32 27.19
C MET A 1 5.66 23.35 26.26
N ARG A 2 6.72 22.69 26.74
CA ARG A 2 7.43 21.64 25.99
C ARG A 2 6.58 20.38 26.13
N GLY A 3 6.09 19.82 25.03
CA GLY A 3 5.39 18.53 25.06
C GLY A 3 6.39 17.44 25.41
N SER A 4 6.28 16.90 26.62
CA SER A 4 6.95 15.70 27.09
C SER A 4 6.44 14.52 26.27
N CYS A 5 7.34 13.87 25.54
CA CYS A 5 7.06 12.64 24.81
C CYS A 5 8.19 11.69 25.17
N VAL A 6 7.85 10.57 25.81
CA VAL A 6 8.76 9.47 26.10
C VAL A 6 9.50 9.12 24.81
N ARG A 7 10.83 9.26 24.80
CA ARG A 7 11.64 8.77 23.68
C ARG A 7 11.91 7.30 23.91
N VAL A 8 11.17 6.47 23.19
CA VAL A 8 11.49 5.05 23.09
C VAL A 8 12.14 4.81 21.72
N LEU A 9 13.42 4.44 21.72
CA LEU A 9 14.15 4.10 20.51
C LEU A 9 14.30 2.58 20.44
N TYR A 10 13.60 1.96 19.48
CA TYR A 10 13.91 0.61 19.02
C TYR A 10 14.90 0.74 17.87
N GLN A 11 16.18 0.43 18.13
CA GLN A 11 17.17 0.25 17.06
C GLN A 11 17.77 -1.14 17.21
N GLU A 12 17.44 -2.05 16.29
CA GLU A 12 18.22 -3.27 16.07
C GLU A 12 19.48 -2.91 15.28
N THR A 13 20.40 -2.19 15.93
CA THR A 13 21.78 -2.07 15.47
C THR A 13 22.62 -3.17 16.11
N SER A 14 23.46 -3.81 15.30
CA SER A 14 24.36 -4.89 15.71
C SER A 14 25.52 -4.47 16.63
N ALA A 15 25.52 -3.22 17.12
CA ALA A 15 26.59 -2.68 17.93
C ALA A 15 26.03 -2.08 19.21
N VAL A 16 26.34 -2.72 20.34
CA VAL A 16 26.26 -2.10 21.67
C VAL A 16 27.47 -1.15 21.79
N PRO A 17 27.30 0.11 22.23
CA PRO A 17 28.45 0.92 22.59
C PRO A 17 29.15 0.27 23.81
N ASP A 18 30.43 -0.10 23.67
CA ASP A 18 31.35 -0.51 24.75
C ASP A 18 31.18 -1.91 25.41
N VAL A 19 30.93 -2.98 24.66
CA VAL A 19 31.14 -4.37 25.15
C VAL A 19 32.26 -5.07 24.36
N PRO A 20 33.29 -5.67 25.00
CA PRO A 20 34.37 -6.38 24.30
C PRO A 20 33.87 -7.57 23.45
N ASP A 21 34.46 -7.75 22.27
CA ASP A 21 34.07 -8.68 21.18
C ASP A 21 34.01 -10.19 21.53
N ASP A 22 34.33 -10.60 22.76
CA ASP A 22 34.60 -12.01 23.10
C ASP A 22 33.37 -12.79 23.64
N VAL A 23 32.13 -12.31 23.48
CA VAL A 23 30.92 -12.95 24.07
C VAL A 23 29.80 -13.28 23.06
N VAL A 24 30.05 -13.29 21.75
CA VAL A 24 29.03 -13.69 20.77
C VAL A 24 29.21 -15.17 20.37
N PRO A 25 28.33 -16.11 20.78
CA PRO A 25 28.38 -17.48 20.30
C PRO A 25 27.93 -17.56 18.82
N PRO A 26 28.44 -18.53 18.04
CA PRO A 26 28.20 -18.60 16.61
C PRO A 26 26.72 -18.90 16.30
N THR A 27 26.11 -18.09 15.45
CA THR A 27 24.76 -18.29 14.93
C THR A 27 24.73 -19.50 13.98
N ALA A 28 23.77 -20.41 14.21
CA ALA A 28 23.58 -21.59 13.37
C ALA A 28 22.94 -21.23 12.02
N SER A 29 23.33 -21.99 10.99
CA SER A 29 22.95 -21.91 9.58
C SER A 29 21.45 -21.68 9.30
N THR A 30 21.14 -20.60 8.57
CA THR A 30 19.82 -20.10 8.15
C THR A 30 19.27 -20.73 6.85
N ALA A 31 19.68 -21.96 6.51
CA ALA A 31 19.52 -22.48 5.14
C ALA A 31 18.10 -22.92 4.72
N ASP A 32 17.08 -22.92 5.58
CA ASP A 32 15.73 -23.45 5.27
C ASP A 32 14.54 -22.61 5.81
N ALA A 33 14.75 -21.32 6.13
CA ALA A 33 13.67 -20.48 6.66
C ALA A 33 12.69 -20.00 5.56
N PRO A 34 11.35 -20.11 5.74
CA PRO A 34 10.38 -19.56 4.81
C PRO A 34 10.44 -18.02 4.85
N ALA A 35 10.97 -17.40 3.78
CA ALA A 35 11.05 -15.95 3.69
C ALA A 35 9.65 -15.33 3.53
N VAL A 36 9.22 -14.54 4.52
CA VAL A 36 8.00 -13.73 4.43
C VAL A 36 8.36 -12.37 3.84
N VAL A 37 7.78 -12.02 2.68
CA VAL A 37 8.12 -10.80 1.93
C VAL A 37 7.14 -9.67 2.27
N GLY A 38 7.59 -8.67 3.02
CA GLY A 38 6.85 -7.45 3.37
C GLY A 38 6.72 -7.21 4.89
N ALA A 39 6.32 -6.00 5.30
CA ALA A 39 6.13 -5.65 6.71
C ALA A 39 4.93 -6.42 7.32
N VAL A 40 5.23 -7.44 8.11
CA VAL A 40 4.26 -8.33 8.78
C VAL A 40 4.27 -8.07 10.29
N VAL A 41 3.09 -7.84 10.86
CA VAL A 41 2.90 -7.63 12.30
C VAL A 41 2.23 -8.86 12.91
N VAL A 42 2.93 -9.52 13.84
CA VAL A 42 2.42 -10.68 14.57
C VAL A 42 2.27 -10.29 16.04
N ALA A 43 1.05 -10.36 16.56
CA ALA A 43 0.76 -10.18 17.99
C ALA A 43 0.74 -11.55 18.68
N ILE A 44 1.52 -11.72 19.74
CA ILE A 44 1.55 -12.93 20.56
C ILE A 44 1.20 -12.59 22.01
N ASP A 45 -0.03 -12.92 22.39
CA ASP A 45 -0.56 -12.72 23.73
C ASP A 45 -0.60 -14.02 24.53
N GLY A 46 -0.71 -13.88 25.85
CA GLY A 46 -1.01 -15.00 26.72
C GLY A 46 -0.71 -14.69 28.19
N PRO A 47 -1.17 -15.54 29.11
CA PRO A 47 -0.95 -15.36 30.54
C PRO A 47 0.51 -15.56 30.93
N ALA A 48 0.85 -15.25 32.18
CA ALA A 48 2.21 -15.46 32.68
C ALA A 48 2.57 -16.97 32.65
N GLY A 49 3.79 -17.30 32.20
CA GLY A 49 4.27 -18.68 32.12
C GLY A 49 3.80 -19.49 30.90
N SER A 50 3.00 -18.91 29.99
CA SER A 50 2.57 -19.59 28.76
C SER A 50 3.69 -19.87 27.76
N GLY A 51 4.86 -19.22 27.91
CA GLY A 51 6.00 -19.36 27.01
C GLY A 51 6.05 -18.32 25.89
N LYS A 52 5.16 -17.32 25.89
CA LYS A 52 5.10 -16.24 24.88
C LYS A 52 6.44 -15.63 24.49
N SER A 53 7.30 -15.28 25.44
CA SER A 53 8.59 -14.62 25.15
C SER A 53 9.59 -15.53 24.45
N SER A 54 9.56 -16.82 24.77
CA SER A 54 10.39 -17.81 24.10
C SER A 54 9.88 -18.10 22.69
N VAL A 55 8.56 -18.19 22.52
CA VAL A 55 7.92 -18.41 21.22
C VAL A 55 8.10 -17.20 20.31
N ALA A 56 7.80 -16.00 20.79
CA ALA A 56 7.88 -14.75 20.03
C ALA A 56 9.29 -14.48 19.50
N ARG A 57 10.31 -14.66 20.34
CA ARG A 57 11.71 -14.54 19.92
C ARG A 57 12.07 -15.52 18.81
N ARG A 58 11.75 -16.81 18.97
CA ARG A 58 12.07 -17.84 17.95
C ARG A 58 11.25 -17.67 16.67
N VAL A 59 10.01 -17.21 16.76
CA VAL A 59 9.17 -16.89 15.61
C VAL A 59 9.77 -15.69 14.86
N ALA A 60 10.18 -14.64 15.57
CA ALA A 60 10.85 -13.48 15.00
C ALA A 60 12.15 -13.88 14.26
N GLU A 61 12.99 -14.69 14.90
CA GLU A 61 14.22 -15.24 14.31
C GLU A 61 13.94 -16.07 13.04
N ARG A 62 12.93 -16.96 13.07
CA ARG A 62 12.59 -17.80 11.91
C ARG A 62 11.98 -17.01 10.75
N LEU A 63 11.28 -15.92 11.04
CA LEU A 63 10.64 -15.06 10.04
C LEU A 63 11.56 -13.92 9.55
N GLY A 64 12.69 -13.69 10.22
CA GLY A 64 13.58 -12.55 9.95
C GLY A 64 12.93 -11.20 10.27
N LEU A 65 12.10 -11.14 11.32
CA LEU A 65 11.39 -9.94 11.75
C LEU A 65 11.93 -9.43 13.10
N PRO A 66 11.83 -8.11 13.38
CA PRO A 66 12.18 -7.55 14.70
C PRO A 66 11.33 -8.14 15.83
N HIS A 67 11.92 -8.30 17.03
CA HIS A 67 11.20 -8.77 18.22
C HIS A 67 10.96 -7.65 19.25
N VAL A 68 9.69 -7.35 19.52
CA VAL A 68 9.28 -6.31 20.48
C VAL A 68 8.74 -6.96 21.75
N ASP A 69 9.51 -6.83 22.83
CA ASP A 69 9.13 -7.31 24.16
C ASP A 69 8.50 -6.16 24.96
N THR A 70 7.18 -6.10 24.92
CA THR A 70 6.45 -5.07 25.69
C THR A 70 6.59 -5.28 27.19
N GLY A 71 6.82 -6.52 27.63
CA GLY A 71 7.01 -6.85 29.04
C GLY A 71 8.27 -6.20 29.61
N ALA A 72 9.37 -6.18 28.85
CA ALA A 72 10.60 -5.48 29.20
C ALA A 72 10.38 -3.96 29.31
N LEU A 73 9.61 -3.35 28.40
CA LEU A 73 9.28 -1.92 28.45
C LEU A 73 8.54 -1.54 29.73
N TYR A 74 7.46 -2.27 30.07
CA TYR A 74 6.71 -1.99 31.31
C TYR A 74 7.56 -2.22 32.56
N ARG A 75 8.49 -3.18 32.54
CA ARG A 75 9.42 -3.41 33.66
C ARG A 75 10.47 -2.33 33.78
N ALA A 76 10.99 -1.81 32.67
CA ALA A 76 11.92 -0.68 32.67
C ALA A 76 11.24 0.60 33.15
N ALA A 77 10.01 0.86 32.71
CA ALA A 77 9.17 1.93 33.25
C ALA A 77 8.93 1.78 34.76
N THR A 78 8.64 0.56 35.23
CA THR A 78 8.49 0.26 36.67
C THR A 78 9.80 0.51 37.42
N LEU A 79 10.94 0.11 36.86
CA LEU A 79 12.24 0.35 37.46
C LEU A 79 12.54 1.85 37.56
N ALA A 80 12.18 2.65 36.54
CA ALA A 80 12.30 4.10 36.58
C ALA A 80 11.49 4.71 37.74
N VAL A 81 10.23 4.28 37.91
CA VAL A 81 9.36 4.71 39.03
C VAL A 81 9.99 4.37 40.38
N LEU A 82 10.51 3.15 40.54
CA LEU A 82 11.16 2.71 41.78
C LEU A 82 12.46 3.49 42.06
N ARG A 83 13.29 3.72 41.04
CA ARG A 83 14.54 4.51 41.17
C ARG A 83 14.26 5.97 41.52
N ALA A 84 13.15 6.53 41.04
CA ALA A 84 12.69 7.87 41.40
C ALA A 84 12.10 7.96 42.82
N GLY A 85 11.88 6.82 43.50
CA GLY A 85 11.23 6.76 44.81
C GLY A 85 9.74 7.10 44.78
N ALA A 86 9.11 7.04 43.59
CA ALA A 86 7.69 7.30 43.40
C ALA A 86 6.85 6.07 43.80
N ASP A 87 5.60 6.29 44.22
CA ASP A 87 4.68 5.22 44.60
C ASP A 87 4.15 4.49 43.34
N PRO A 88 4.41 3.18 43.17
CA PRO A 88 3.90 2.40 42.03
C PRO A 88 2.37 2.34 41.91
N THR A 89 1.65 2.71 42.98
CA THR A 89 0.18 2.74 43.03
C THR A 89 -0.42 4.11 42.70
N ASP A 90 0.40 5.16 42.63
CA ASP A 90 -0.04 6.51 42.24
C ASP A 90 0.16 6.71 40.73
N GLU A 91 -0.95 6.87 40.01
CA GLU A 91 -0.95 7.04 38.55
C GLU A 91 -0.24 8.33 38.10
N ALA A 92 -0.41 9.43 38.82
CA ALA A 92 0.14 10.73 38.42
C ALA A 92 1.66 10.76 38.57
N ASP A 93 2.17 10.23 39.68
CA ASP A 93 3.60 10.13 39.94
C ASP A 93 4.26 9.15 38.96
N CYS A 94 3.64 7.99 38.73
CA CYS A 94 4.13 7.02 37.75
C CYS A 94 4.20 7.64 36.33
N ALA A 95 3.14 8.32 35.90
CA ALA A 95 3.10 8.94 34.58
C ALA A 95 4.14 10.05 34.41
N ALA A 96 4.36 10.87 35.45
CA ALA A 96 5.36 11.93 35.43
C ALA A 96 6.79 11.37 35.28
N VAL A 97 7.14 10.32 36.03
CA VAL A 97 8.45 9.68 35.92
C VAL A 97 8.63 9.06 34.54
N VAL A 98 7.65 8.28 34.07
CA VAL A 98 7.74 7.61 32.76
C VAL A 98 7.84 8.62 31.61
N ALA A 99 7.14 9.76 31.71
CA ALA A 99 7.18 10.82 30.70
C ALA A 99 8.58 11.42 30.46
N ASP A 100 9.41 11.45 31.51
CA ASP A 100 10.76 12.03 31.48
C ASP A 100 11.87 10.99 31.30
N THR A 101 11.50 9.71 31.19
CA THR A 101 12.44 8.59 31.05
C THR A 101 12.71 8.26 29.58
N VAL A 102 13.96 7.93 29.25
CA VAL A 102 14.36 7.38 27.95
C VAL A 102 14.48 5.87 28.05
N LEU A 103 13.74 5.13 27.23
CA LEU A 103 13.74 3.66 27.21
C LEU A 103 14.25 3.18 25.86
N GLU A 104 15.35 2.44 25.84
CA GLU A 104 15.95 1.96 24.60
C GLU A 104 16.11 0.44 24.65
N ARG A 105 16.12 -0.20 23.48
CA ARG A 105 16.41 -1.63 23.40
C ARG A 105 17.36 -1.91 22.25
N HIS A 106 18.47 -2.57 22.56
CA HIS A 106 19.54 -2.90 21.62
C HIS A 106 19.95 -4.36 21.79
N ALA A 107 19.96 -5.13 20.70
CA ALA A 107 20.37 -6.54 20.69
C ALA A 107 19.71 -7.41 21.80
N GLY A 108 18.44 -7.14 22.10
CA GLY A 108 17.68 -7.84 23.14
C GLY A 108 17.91 -7.36 24.57
N ARG A 109 18.76 -6.35 24.79
CA ARG A 109 19.05 -5.74 26.10
C ARG A 109 18.33 -4.40 26.24
N THR A 110 17.81 -4.12 27.42
CA THR A 110 17.01 -2.93 27.73
C THR A 110 17.86 -1.89 28.43
N LEU A 111 17.85 -0.66 27.90
CA LEU A 111 18.54 0.47 28.50
C LEU A 111 17.52 1.46 29.06
N LEU A 112 17.82 1.96 30.26
CA LEU A 112 17.07 2.98 30.97
C LEU A 112 17.98 4.20 31.12
N ASP A 113 17.64 5.31 30.46
CA ASP A 113 18.44 6.53 30.40
C ASP A 113 19.90 6.28 29.98
N GLY A 114 20.11 5.31 29.08
CA GLY A 114 21.42 4.89 28.56
C GLY A 114 22.16 3.86 29.42
N GLU A 115 21.62 3.45 30.57
CA GLU A 115 22.18 2.38 31.41
C GLU A 115 21.56 1.04 31.08
N ASP A 116 22.39 -0.01 30.93
CA ASP A 116 21.90 -1.37 30.76
C ASP A 116 21.27 -1.91 32.05
N VAL A 117 19.97 -2.19 32.00
CA VAL A 117 19.17 -2.63 33.15
C VAL A 117 18.53 -4.00 32.95
N GLU A 118 18.98 -4.78 31.96
CA GLU A 118 18.33 -6.02 31.53
C GLU A 118 18.13 -7.03 32.68
N ASP A 119 19.11 -7.15 33.59
CA ASP A 119 18.99 -8.05 34.75
C ASP A 119 18.13 -7.43 35.87
N GLU A 120 18.23 -6.12 36.09
CA GLU A 120 17.53 -5.41 37.16
C GLU A 120 16.01 -5.34 36.93
N ILE A 121 15.58 -5.18 35.67
CA ILE A 121 14.15 -5.21 35.30
C ILE A 121 13.48 -6.57 35.57
N ARG A 122 14.29 -7.63 35.78
CA ARG A 122 13.83 -8.98 36.15
C ARG A 122 13.94 -9.25 37.66
N GLY A 123 14.43 -8.29 38.43
CA GLY A 123 14.55 -8.38 39.87
C GLY A 123 13.22 -8.57 40.61
N PRO A 124 13.28 -8.96 41.90
CA PRO A 124 12.10 -9.22 42.72
C PRO A 124 11.23 -7.97 42.91
N ASP A 125 11.84 -6.80 43.14
CA ASP A 125 11.12 -5.56 43.41
C ASP A 125 10.31 -5.09 42.19
N VAL A 126 10.93 -5.10 41.01
CA VAL A 126 10.24 -4.79 39.75
C VAL A 126 9.13 -5.81 39.48
N THR A 127 9.37 -7.09 39.75
CA THR A 127 8.37 -8.14 39.55
C THR A 127 7.16 -8.00 40.46
N ALA A 128 7.34 -7.50 41.68
CA ALA A 128 6.26 -7.20 42.62
C ALA A 128 5.43 -5.97 42.19
N SER A 129 6.09 -4.94 41.64
CA SER A 129 5.46 -3.64 41.38
C SER A 129 4.93 -3.45 39.96
N VAL A 130 5.44 -4.18 38.96
CA VAL A 130 5.08 -3.98 37.53
C VAL A 130 3.60 -4.12 37.25
N SER A 131 2.91 -4.94 38.05
CA SER A 131 1.47 -5.17 37.91
C SER A 131 0.64 -3.93 38.22
N ALA A 132 1.05 -3.15 39.22
CA ALA A 132 0.40 -1.90 39.61
C ALA A 132 0.68 -0.81 38.57
N VAL A 133 1.95 -0.63 38.19
CA VAL A 133 2.36 0.39 37.22
C VAL A 133 1.70 0.18 35.84
N SER A 134 1.63 -1.06 35.37
CA SER A 134 1.00 -1.41 34.08
C SER A 134 -0.53 -1.32 34.07
N ALA A 135 -1.17 -1.12 35.24
CA ALA A 135 -2.61 -0.91 35.35
C ALA A 135 -3.02 0.56 35.15
N HIS A 136 -2.08 1.50 35.25
CA HIS A 136 -2.34 2.94 35.13
C HIS A 136 -2.53 3.36 33.67
N ALA A 137 -3.63 4.04 33.36
CA ALA A 137 -3.97 4.42 31.99
C ALA A 137 -2.95 5.41 31.41
N ALA A 138 -2.54 6.42 32.19
CA ALA A 138 -1.59 7.44 31.75
C ALA A 138 -0.19 6.86 31.43
N VAL A 139 0.26 5.86 32.18
CA VAL A 139 1.53 5.15 31.90
C VAL A 139 1.43 4.36 30.60
N ARG A 140 0.31 3.66 30.40
CA ARG A 140 0.07 2.90 29.17
C ARG A 140 0.00 3.81 27.95
N ASP A 141 -0.71 4.93 28.04
CA ASP A 141 -0.81 5.92 26.96
C ASP A 141 0.55 6.47 26.55
N ALA A 142 1.43 6.73 27.53
CA ALA A 142 2.79 7.18 27.27
C ALA A 142 3.63 6.14 26.51
N LEU A 143 3.41 4.84 26.75
CA LEU A 143 4.14 3.73 26.12
C LEU A 143 3.50 3.23 24.80
N LEU A 144 2.20 3.47 24.58
CA LEU A 144 1.48 3.00 23.39
C LEU A 144 2.05 3.55 22.08
N ALA A 145 2.42 4.83 22.06
CA ALA A 145 3.00 5.48 20.87
C ALA A 145 4.33 4.81 20.46
N ALA A 146 5.14 4.46 21.45
CA ALA A 146 6.40 3.76 21.26
C ALA A 146 6.22 2.32 20.74
N GLN A 147 5.30 1.57 21.35
CA GLN A 147 5.00 0.19 20.96
C GLN A 147 4.47 0.10 19.53
N ARG A 148 3.62 1.06 19.13
CA ARG A 148 3.10 1.14 17.74
C ARG A 148 4.16 1.61 16.75
N GLY A 149 5.02 2.56 17.15
CA GLY A 149 6.13 3.04 16.33
C GLY A 149 7.15 1.95 15.99
N ALA A 150 7.44 1.04 16.94
CA ALA A 150 8.44 -0.01 16.78
C ALA A 150 8.15 -1.02 15.64
N VAL A 151 6.90 -1.10 15.16
CA VAL A 151 6.50 -2.06 14.09
C VAL A 151 5.94 -1.39 12.84
N ALA A 152 5.97 -0.05 12.77
CA ALA A 152 5.28 0.71 11.73
C ALA A 152 5.94 0.66 10.34
N GLU A 153 7.26 0.45 10.28
CA GLU A 153 8.04 0.47 9.02
C GLU A 153 8.42 -0.94 8.53
N GLU A 154 8.98 -1.78 9.42
CA GLU A 154 9.54 -3.09 9.05
C GLU A 154 8.62 -4.28 9.40
N GLY A 155 7.53 -4.03 10.13
CA GLY A 155 6.76 -5.09 10.80
C GLY A 155 7.47 -5.58 12.06
N GLY A 156 7.02 -6.70 12.63
CA GLY A 156 7.62 -7.26 13.83
C GLY A 156 6.74 -8.28 14.55
N VAL A 157 7.36 -9.07 15.42
CA VAL A 157 6.67 -9.95 16.36
C VAL A 157 6.61 -9.25 17.71
N VAL A 158 5.41 -8.94 18.17
CA VAL A 158 5.15 -8.18 19.39
C VAL A 158 4.50 -9.08 20.41
N GLU A 159 5.14 -9.24 21.56
CA GLU A 159 4.60 -10.06 22.64
C GLU A 159 4.04 -9.23 23.79
N GLY A 160 2.99 -9.75 24.44
CA GLY A 160 2.41 -9.11 25.61
C GLY A 160 1.23 -9.87 26.20
N ARG A 161 0.28 -9.12 26.77
CA ARG A 161 -0.93 -9.66 27.40
C ARG A 161 -2.20 -9.30 26.65
N ASP A 162 -2.17 -8.17 25.94
CA ASP A 162 -3.29 -7.50 25.28
C ASP A 162 -2.84 -6.80 23.97
N ILE A 163 -1.81 -7.35 23.32
CA ILE A 163 -1.27 -6.80 22.08
C ILE A 163 -2.33 -6.85 20.98
N GLY A 164 -2.93 -8.01 20.72
CA GLY A 164 -3.91 -8.20 19.66
C GLY A 164 -5.27 -7.57 19.93
N SER A 165 -5.58 -7.24 21.19
CA SER A 165 -6.86 -6.65 21.59
C SER A 165 -6.81 -5.13 21.79
N VAL A 166 -5.68 -4.58 22.26
CA VAL A 166 -5.55 -3.16 22.64
C VAL A 166 -4.44 -2.44 21.87
N VAL A 167 -3.23 -3.00 21.85
CA VAL A 167 -2.04 -2.28 21.33
C VAL A 167 -2.04 -2.25 19.79
N LEU A 168 -2.26 -3.42 19.18
CA LEU A 168 -2.22 -3.70 17.75
C LEU A 168 -3.49 -4.50 17.35
N PRO A 169 -4.69 -3.89 17.42
CA PRO A 169 -5.93 -4.54 16.99
C PRO A 169 -5.95 -4.83 15.48
N ASP A 170 -5.07 -4.20 14.71
CA ASP A 170 -4.91 -4.46 13.27
C ASP A 170 -3.69 -5.34 12.97
N ALA A 171 -3.14 -6.04 13.98
CA ALA A 171 -2.08 -7.02 13.77
C ALA A 171 -2.55 -8.09 12.79
N ASP A 172 -1.67 -8.43 11.85
CA ASP A 172 -2.06 -9.30 10.75
C ASP A 172 -2.31 -10.74 11.18
N VAL A 173 -1.63 -11.16 12.24
CA VAL A 173 -1.78 -12.46 12.88
C VAL A 173 -1.78 -12.22 14.38
N LYS A 174 -2.82 -12.70 15.05
CA LYS A 174 -2.95 -12.62 16.50
C LYS A 174 -2.97 -14.04 17.05
N VAL A 175 -2.02 -14.35 17.91
CA VAL A 175 -1.88 -15.64 18.57
C VAL A 175 -2.12 -15.43 20.04
N PHE A 176 -3.01 -16.21 20.63
CA PHE A 176 -3.19 -16.26 22.08
C PHE A 176 -2.67 -17.60 22.60
N LEU A 177 -1.47 -17.60 23.17
CA LEU A 177 -0.80 -18.78 23.71
C LEU A 177 -1.34 -19.10 25.10
N THR A 178 -1.91 -20.30 25.25
CA THR A 178 -2.38 -20.83 26.52
C THR A 178 -1.55 -22.04 26.95
N ALA A 179 -1.65 -22.37 28.23
CA ALA A 179 -1.15 -23.62 28.80
C ALA A 179 -1.88 -23.87 30.13
N SER A 180 -2.01 -25.13 30.51
CA SER A 180 -2.57 -25.54 31.80
C SER A 180 -1.82 -24.85 32.95
N VAL A 181 -2.54 -24.51 34.02
CA VAL A 181 -1.96 -23.84 35.21
C VAL A 181 -0.76 -24.61 35.74
N ARG A 182 -0.89 -25.94 35.81
CA ARG A 182 0.17 -26.85 36.24
C ARG A 182 1.41 -26.80 35.35
N GLU A 183 1.23 -26.74 34.04
CA GLU A 183 2.35 -26.65 33.11
C GLU A 183 3.05 -25.28 33.20
N ARG A 184 2.28 -24.20 33.35
CA ARG A 184 2.85 -22.86 33.59
C ARG A 184 3.60 -22.79 34.91
N ALA A 185 3.09 -23.42 35.97
CA ALA A 185 3.76 -23.53 37.26
C ALA A 185 5.06 -24.33 37.16
N ARG A 186 5.09 -25.45 36.44
CA ARG A 186 6.33 -26.21 36.18
C ARG A 186 7.38 -25.40 35.42
N ARG A 187 6.98 -24.71 34.36
CA ARG A 187 7.89 -23.83 33.59
C ARG A 187 8.44 -22.71 34.47
N ARG A 188 7.61 -22.16 35.36
CA ARG A 188 8.00 -21.09 36.29
C ARG A 188 8.91 -21.59 37.41
N ALA A 189 8.62 -22.77 37.96
CA ALA A 189 9.45 -23.48 38.94
C ALA A 189 10.88 -23.68 38.41
N ALA A 190 10.99 -24.19 37.18
CA ALA A 190 12.28 -24.38 36.51
C ALA A 190 13.05 -23.05 36.29
N GLN A 191 12.35 -21.95 35.97
CA GLN A 191 12.97 -20.63 35.82
C GLN A 191 13.46 -20.03 37.14
N LEU A 192 12.75 -20.29 38.24
CA LEU A 192 13.04 -19.72 39.55
C LEU A 192 13.93 -20.61 40.42
N GLY A 193 14.20 -21.85 39.99
CA GLY A 193 14.86 -22.86 40.82
C GLY A 193 14.04 -23.23 42.06
N ARG A 194 12.70 -23.21 41.94
CA ARG A 194 11.74 -23.48 43.02
C ARG A 194 11.13 -24.88 42.81
N ASP A 195 10.89 -25.61 43.90
CA ASP A 195 10.33 -26.97 43.86
C ASP A 195 8.86 -27.04 44.34
N ASP A 196 8.28 -25.92 44.75
CA ASP A 196 6.96 -25.79 45.37
C ASP A 196 5.85 -25.51 44.34
N LEU A 197 5.54 -26.53 43.53
CA LEU A 197 4.56 -26.42 42.43
C LEU A 197 3.16 -25.97 42.88
N GLU A 198 2.64 -26.48 44.01
CA GLU A 198 1.28 -26.16 44.48
C GLU A 198 1.14 -24.68 44.89
N ASP A 199 2.19 -24.10 45.47
CA ASP A 199 2.22 -22.67 45.83
C ASP A 199 2.31 -21.80 44.59
N LEU A 200 3.16 -22.18 43.63
CA LEU A 200 3.27 -21.50 42.34
C LEU A 200 1.97 -21.56 41.52
N GLU A 201 1.24 -22.68 41.55
CA GLU A 201 -0.08 -22.77 40.91
C GLU A 201 -1.06 -21.77 41.52
N ARG A 202 -1.11 -21.66 42.85
CA ARG A 202 -1.96 -20.68 43.55
C ARG A 202 -1.57 -19.23 43.22
N GLU A 203 -0.28 -18.92 43.23
CA GLU A 203 0.25 -17.61 42.85
C GLU A 203 -0.14 -17.23 41.41
N ILE A 204 -0.02 -18.17 40.46
CA ILE A 204 -0.37 -17.95 39.06
C ILE A 204 -1.88 -17.72 38.90
N VAL A 205 -2.73 -18.52 39.55
CA VAL A 205 -4.19 -18.37 39.46
C VAL A 205 -4.65 -17.05 40.07
N ALA A 206 -4.12 -16.69 41.23
CA ALA A 206 -4.42 -15.40 41.88
C ALA A 206 -4.05 -14.23 40.97
N ARG A 207 -2.88 -14.31 40.32
CA ARG A 207 -2.42 -13.29 39.37
C ARG A 207 -3.29 -13.21 38.12
N ASP A 208 -3.63 -14.32 37.49
CA ASP A 208 -4.47 -14.33 36.29
C ASP A 208 -5.87 -13.79 36.58
N THR A 209 -6.43 -14.08 37.76
CA THR A 209 -7.72 -13.54 38.20
C THR A 209 -7.66 -12.02 38.37
N ALA A 210 -6.59 -11.52 39.00
CA ALA A 210 -6.37 -10.09 39.18
C ALA A 210 -6.05 -9.35 37.87
N ASP A 211 -5.43 -10.00 36.89
CA ASP A 211 -5.13 -9.44 35.57
C ASP A 211 -6.35 -9.47 34.63
N GLY A 212 -7.21 -10.49 34.73
CA GLY A 212 -8.42 -10.63 33.91
C GLY A 212 -9.57 -9.70 34.34
N GLY A 213 -9.63 -9.32 35.62
CA GLY A 213 -10.71 -8.50 36.19
C GLY A 213 -10.49 -6.98 36.21
N ARG A 214 -9.46 -6.45 35.52
CA ARG A 214 -9.11 -5.02 35.56
C ARG A 214 -10.06 -4.15 34.75
N GLU A 215 -10.34 -2.94 35.22
CA GLU A 215 -11.11 -1.94 34.46
C GLU A 215 -10.33 -1.42 33.24
N VAL A 216 -9.01 -1.28 33.36
CA VAL A 216 -8.11 -0.83 32.29
C VAL A 216 -7.32 -2.01 31.74
N ALA A 217 -7.41 -2.22 30.42
CA ALA A 217 -6.68 -3.26 29.67
C ALA A 217 -6.76 -4.68 30.31
N PRO A 218 -7.98 -5.21 30.53
CA PRO A 218 -8.14 -6.58 31.02
C PRO A 218 -7.50 -7.58 30.06
N MET A 219 -6.96 -8.68 30.59
CA MET A 219 -6.45 -9.77 29.77
C MET A 219 -7.62 -10.43 29.00
N GLN A 220 -7.86 -9.94 27.79
CA GLN A 220 -8.91 -10.43 26.90
C GLN A 220 -8.28 -10.97 25.62
N VAL A 221 -8.74 -12.16 25.22
CA VAL A 221 -8.43 -12.75 23.93
C VAL A 221 -9.09 -11.90 22.86
N ALA A 222 -8.33 -11.42 21.87
CA ALA A 222 -8.92 -10.70 20.74
C ALA A 222 -9.88 -11.63 19.96
N GLU A 223 -10.97 -11.07 19.43
CA GLU A 223 -12.05 -11.86 18.80
C GLU A 223 -11.56 -12.73 17.62
N ASP A 224 -10.55 -12.24 16.90
CA ASP A 224 -9.91 -12.88 15.76
C ASP A 224 -8.58 -13.59 16.11
N ALA A 225 -8.22 -13.70 17.40
CA ALA A 225 -7.00 -14.38 17.82
C ALA A 225 -7.12 -15.90 17.69
N TRP A 226 -6.07 -16.51 17.14
CA TRP A 226 -5.91 -17.95 17.15
C TRP A 226 -5.39 -18.40 18.51
N VAL A 227 -6.24 -19.12 19.26
CA VAL A 227 -5.88 -19.69 20.56
C VAL A 227 -5.07 -20.97 20.35
N LEU A 228 -3.83 -20.98 20.83
CA LEU A 228 -2.92 -22.12 20.73
C LEU A 228 -2.57 -22.64 22.14
N ASP A 229 -3.02 -23.86 22.46
CA ASP A 229 -2.67 -24.54 23.70
C ASP A 229 -1.30 -25.23 23.56
N SER A 230 -0.34 -24.75 24.36
CA SER A 230 1.05 -25.24 24.39
C SER A 230 1.31 -26.26 25.49
N SER A 231 0.27 -26.80 26.15
CA SER A 231 0.43 -27.68 27.32
C SER A 231 1.19 -28.98 27.02
N GLU A 232 0.97 -29.55 25.83
CA GLU A 232 1.55 -30.85 25.41
C GLU A 232 2.54 -30.72 24.24
N LEU A 233 2.85 -29.48 23.86
CA LEU A 233 3.74 -29.18 22.74
C LEU A 233 5.10 -28.72 23.26
N ASP A 234 6.17 -29.20 22.62
CA ASP A 234 7.49 -28.61 22.82
C ASP A 234 7.59 -27.25 22.13
N LEU A 235 8.64 -26.49 22.48
CA LEU A 235 8.82 -25.13 21.97
C LEU A 235 8.97 -25.09 20.44
N ASP A 236 9.60 -26.09 19.83
CA ASP A 236 9.84 -26.10 18.38
C ASP A 236 8.57 -26.41 17.59
N ALA A 237 7.71 -27.30 18.11
CA ALA A 237 6.39 -27.57 17.56
C ALA A 237 5.50 -26.33 17.64
N VAL A 238 5.46 -25.64 18.78
CA VAL A 238 4.70 -24.38 18.94
C VAL A 238 5.18 -23.32 17.95
N VAL A 239 6.50 -23.11 17.84
CA VAL A 239 7.08 -22.15 16.90
C VAL A 239 6.75 -22.50 15.46
N ALA A 240 6.85 -23.79 15.08
CA ALA A 240 6.54 -24.24 13.73
C ALA A 240 5.07 -23.96 13.38
N SER A 241 4.12 -24.28 14.26
CA SER A 241 2.70 -24.02 14.03
C SER A 241 2.38 -22.53 13.93
N VAL A 242 3.03 -21.69 14.75
CA VAL A 242 2.87 -20.22 14.65
C VAL A 242 3.43 -19.70 13.32
N VAL A 243 4.61 -20.15 12.90
CA VAL A 243 5.21 -19.74 11.62
C VAL A 243 4.34 -20.17 10.44
N GLU A 244 3.86 -21.41 10.43
CA GLU A 244 2.96 -21.93 9.39
C GLU A 244 1.68 -21.10 9.31
N ARG A 245 1.05 -20.82 10.46
CA ARG A 245 -0.13 -19.96 10.55
C ARG A 245 0.14 -18.56 10.00
N VAL A 246 1.28 -17.98 10.32
CA VAL A 246 1.68 -16.66 9.80
C VAL A 246 1.81 -16.71 8.28
N VAL A 247 2.49 -17.71 7.73
CA VAL A 247 2.67 -17.88 6.28
C VAL A 247 1.33 -18.04 5.56
N GLU A 248 0.44 -18.91 6.05
CA GLU A 248 -0.89 -19.12 5.49
C GLU A 248 -1.72 -17.84 5.49
N GLN A 249 -1.72 -17.12 6.61
CA GLN A 249 -2.55 -15.95 6.82
C GLN A 249 -2.00 -14.74 6.05
N VAL A 250 -0.68 -14.61 5.91
CA VAL A 250 -0.02 -13.66 4.99
C VAL A 250 -0.38 -13.97 3.54
N ALA A 251 -0.36 -15.23 3.13
CA ALA A 251 -0.72 -15.64 1.77
C ALA A 251 -2.20 -15.38 1.45
N ALA A 252 -3.07 -15.44 2.47
CA ALA A 252 -4.51 -15.20 2.35
C ALA A 252 -4.93 -13.72 2.48
N ARG A 253 -4.02 -12.76 2.73
CA ARG A 253 -4.39 -11.36 2.97
C ARG A 253 -5.05 -10.69 1.75
N PRO A 254 -6.17 -9.97 1.93
CA PRO A 254 -6.54 -8.90 1.02
C PRO A 254 -5.49 -7.78 1.12
N ARG A 255 -4.80 -7.49 0.01
CA ARG A 255 -3.67 -6.53 -0.01
C ARG A 255 -4.19 -5.09 0.11
N ASP A 256 -3.82 -4.42 1.20
CA ASP A 256 -4.02 -2.97 1.35
C ASP A 256 -3.21 -2.21 0.27
N PRO A 257 -3.88 -1.48 -0.65
CA PRO A 257 -3.21 -0.74 -1.72
C PRO A 257 -2.32 0.42 -1.22
N LEU A 258 -2.51 0.91 0.00
CA LEU A 258 -1.66 1.95 0.60
C LEU A 258 -0.32 1.39 1.11
N ARG A 259 -0.31 0.18 1.69
CA ARG A 259 0.92 -0.55 2.03
C ARG A 259 1.69 -1.00 0.79
N ALA A 260 0.99 -1.42 -0.27
CA ALA A 260 1.62 -1.78 -1.56
C ALA A 260 2.37 -0.60 -2.21
N ARG A 261 1.87 0.63 -2.05
CA ARG A 261 2.56 1.85 -2.51
C ARG A 261 3.79 2.19 -1.66
N ARG A 262 3.74 1.98 -0.34
CA ARG A 262 4.90 2.15 0.56
C ARG A 262 6.02 1.14 0.31
N ALA A 263 5.70 0.00 -0.31
CA ALA A 263 6.66 -1.06 -0.65
C ALA A 263 7.31 -0.88 -2.05
N LEU A 264 6.95 0.16 -2.81
CA LEU A 264 7.56 0.41 -4.12
C LEU A 264 8.92 1.09 -3.94
N PRO A 265 9.97 0.65 -4.65
CA PRO A 265 11.26 1.32 -4.64
C PRO A 265 11.15 2.80 -5.01
N ARG A 266 11.86 3.66 -4.28
CA ARG A 266 11.81 5.12 -4.39
C ARG A 266 13.06 5.65 -5.08
N VAL A 267 12.86 6.32 -6.20
CA VAL A 267 13.90 6.97 -7.00
C VAL A 267 13.81 8.48 -6.81
N ALA A 268 14.77 9.06 -6.10
CA ALA A 268 14.85 10.51 -5.93
C ALA A 268 15.63 11.15 -7.10
N VAL A 269 15.02 12.14 -7.77
CA VAL A 269 15.71 12.93 -8.81
C VAL A 269 16.19 14.22 -8.19
N VAL A 270 17.51 14.39 -8.10
CA VAL A 270 18.17 15.53 -7.44
C VAL A 270 19.16 16.22 -8.37
N GLY A 271 19.48 17.48 -8.07
CA GLY A 271 20.42 18.28 -8.85
C GLY A 271 20.15 19.77 -8.68
N ARG A 272 21.06 20.60 -9.18
CA ARG A 272 20.94 22.06 -9.12
C ARG A 272 19.74 22.57 -9.95
N PRO A 273 19.22 23.78 -9.71
CA PRO A 273 18.22 24.40 -10.59
C PRO A 273 18.67 24.42 -12.07
N ASN A 274 17.71 24.28 -13.00
CA ASN A 274 17.90 24.41 -14.46
C ASN A 274 18.77 23.35 -15.17
N VAL A 275 19.20 22.29 -14.47
CA VAL A 275 19.89 21.12 -15.08
C VAL A 275 18.94 20.22 -15.89
N GLY A 276 17.63 20.43 -15.77
CA GLY A 276 16.59 19.69 -16.50
C GLY A 276 15.94 18.53 -15.74
N LYS A 277 15.94 18.57 -14.40
CA LYS A 277 15.28 17.58 -13.52
C LYS A 277 13.83 17.33 -13.89
N SER A 278 12.99 18.37 -13.87
CA SER A 278 11.56 18.24 -14.18
C SER A 278 11.32 17.82 -15.63
N THR A 279 12.20 18.20 -16.57
CA THR A 279 12.14 17.69 -17.96
C THR A 279 12.41 16.19 -18.02
N LEU A 280 13.35 15.68 -17.22
CA LEU A 280 13.66 14.25 -17.13
C LEU A 280 12.54 13.49 -16.43
N VAL A 281 12.03 14.00 -15.31
CA VAL A 281 10.87 13.42 -14.60
C VAL A 281 9.66 13.36 -15.52
N ASN A 282 9.30 14.47 -16.17
CA ASN A 282 8.19 14.49 -17.13
C ASN A 282 8.44 13.57 -18.34
N ARG A 283 9.69 13.27 -18.69
CA ARG A 283 10.00 12.29 -19.73
C ARG A 283 9.78 10.86 -19.26
N ILE A 284 10.20 10.54 -18.03
CA ILE A 284 9.98 9.24 -17.38
C ILE A 284 8.48 9.00 -17.21
N LEU A 285 7.73 10.00 -16.76
CA LEU A 285 6.27 9.95 -16.60
C LEU A 285 5.55 9.97 -17.96
N GLY A 286 5.95 10.88 -18.84
CA GLY A 286 5.36 11.12 -20.17
C GLY A 286 5.65 10.04 -21.21
N ALA A 287 6.53 9.08 -20.93
CA ALA A 287 6.55 7.81 -21.66
C ALA A 287 5.21 7.05 -21.55
N ARG A 288 4.30 7.50 -20.67
CA ARG A 288 2.94 6.96 -20.50
C ARG A 288 1.80 7.93 -20.15
N VAL A 289 1.94 9.25 -20.25
CA VAL A 289 0.80 10.15 -19.94
C VAL A 289 0.17 10.74 -21.20
N ALA A 290 -1.05 10.33 -21.49
CA ALA A 290 -1.98 11.11 -22.31
C ALA A 290 -2.30 12.40 -21.55
N ILE A 291 -1.86 13.53 -22.10
CA ILE A 291 -2.32 14.91 -21.86
C ILE A 291 -2.79 15.19 -20.42
N VAL A 292 -1.85 15.59 -19.56
CA VAL A 292 -2.17 16.53 -18.48
C VAL A 292 -2.13 17.92 -19.11
N GLU A 293 -3.28 18.57 -19.23
CA GLU A 293 -3.29 20.02 -19.41
C GLU A 293 -2.63 20.65 -18.18
N GLU A 294 -1.51 21.34 -18.40
CA GLU A 294 -0.92 22.22 -17.40
C GLU A 294 -1.92 23.35 -17.10
N LYS A 295 -2.60 23.29 -15.95
CA LYS A 295 -3.17 24.49 -15.32
C LYS A 295 -2.04 25.21 -14.57
N PRO A 296 -1.63 26.43 -14.98
CA PRO A 296 -0.65 27.21 -14.25
C PRO A 296 -1.24 27.59 -12.89
N GLY A 297 -0.61 27.18 -11.78
CA GLY A 297 -0.96 27.68 -10.44
C GLY A 297 -1.00 26.68 -9.30
N VAL A 298 -0.54 25.43 -9.45
CA VAL A 298 -0.54 24.45 -8.35
C VAL A 298 0.89 24.02 -8.02
N THR A 299 1.49 24.68 -7.04
CA THR A 299 2.61 24.13 -6.27
C THR A 299 2.18 24.01 -4.83
N ARG A 300 2.34 22.84 -4.22
CA ARG A 300 3.11 22.61 -2.99
C ARG A 300 2.90 21.20 -2.46
N ASP A 301 3.99 20.67 -1.91
CA ASP A 301 4.20 19.40 -1.22
C ASP A 301 4.55 18.18 -2.10
N ARG A 302 5.49 17.37 -1.57
CA ARG A 302 6.25 16.29 -2.22
C ARG A 302 5.40 15.50 -3.22
N THR A 303 5.62 15.72 -4.51
CA THR A 303 4.90 14.96 -5.53
C THR A 303 5.69 13.70 -5.85
N GLU A 304 5.27 12.61 -5.24
CA GLU A 304 5.70 11.27 -5.62
C GLU A 304 4.87 10.83 -6.82
N HIS A 305 5.54 10.41 -7.88
CA HIS A 305 4.89 10.02 -9.13
C HIS A 305 5.14 8.54 -9.40
N PRO A 306 4.10 7.70 -9.57
CA PRO A 306 4.28 6.33 -9.95
C PRO A 306 4.85 6.23 -11.38
N ALA A 307 5.91 5.44 -11.54
CA ALA A 307 6.54 5.14 -12.81
C ALA A 307 6.60 3.61 -13.03
N GLU A 308 6.65 3.21 -14.30
CA GLU A 308 6.83 1.81 -14.70
C GLU A 308 7.86 1.74 -15.83
N TRP A 309 8.83 0.85 -15.70
CA TRP A 309 9.74 0.50 -16.77
C TRP A 309 9.88 -1.02 -16.84
N LEU A 310 9.76 -1.60 -18.06
CA LEU A 310 9.83 -3.05 -18.30
C LEU A 310 8.94 -3.91 -17.36
N GLY A 311 7.80 -3.38 -16.91
CA GLY A 311 6.89 -4.06 -15.99
C GLY A 311 7.26 -3.96 -14.50
N ARG A 312 8.39 -3.32 -14.16
CA ARG A 312 8.75 -2.98 -12.77
C ARG A 312 8.24 -1.59 -12.42
N HIS A 313 7.53 -1.50 -11.30
CA HIS A 313 6.97 -0.26 -10.77
C HIS A 313 7.90 0.35 -9.72
N PHE A 314 8.00 1.67 -9.72
CA PHE A 314 8.77 2.44 -8.74
C PHE A 314 8.17 3.84 -8.59
N LEU A 315 8.52 4.56 -7.52
CA LEU A 315 8.09 5.93 -7.28
C LEU A 315 9.21 6.90 -7.66
N VAL A 316 8.88 7.92 -8.46
CA VAL A 316 9.80 9.03 -8.78
C VAL A 316 9.48 10.21 -7.88
N VAL A 317 10.47 10.64 -7.10
CA VAL A 317 10.35 11.80 -6.21
C VAL A 317 11.04 12.99 -6.86
N ASP A 318 10.27 14.00 -7.30
CA ASP A 318 10.83 15.24 -7.85
C ASP A 318 11.17 16.24 -6.73
N THR A 319 12.45 16.56 -6.60
CA THR A 319 12.91 17.58 -5.65
C THR A 319 12.80 19.02 -6.21
N GLY A 320 12.54 19.19 -7.51
CA GLY A 320 12.50 20.50 -8.17
C GLY A 320 11.26 21.36 -7.87
N GLY A 321 10.13 20.76 -7.44
CA GLY A 321 8.89 21.48 -7.13
C GLY A 321 8.98 22.44 -5.92
N TRP A 322 10.08 22.39 -5.16
CA TRP A 322 10.31 23.15 -3.93
C TRP A 322 11.17 24.41 -4.13
N GLU A 323 11.78 24.59 -5.32
CA GLU A 323 12.80 25.63 -5.57
C GLU A 323 12.25 27.04 -5.88
N HIS A 324 10.92 27.22 -6.04
CA HIS A 324 10.34 28.51 -6.45
C HIS A 324 10.06 29.51 -5.32
N GLN A 325 10.45 29.22 -4.08
CA GLN A 325 10.23 30.14 -2.97
C GLN A 325 11.34 30.16 -1.92
N ALA A 326 12.39 30.91 -2.21
CA ALA A 326 13.10 31.72 -1.22
C ALA A 326 14.09 32.62 -1.95
N GLU A 327 13.94 33.94 -1.80
CA GLU A 327 15.08 34.82 -1.97
C GLU A 327 16.03 34.53 -0.79
N GLY A 328 17.28 34.14 -1.11
CA GLY A 328 18.32 33.76 -0.15
C GLY A 328 18.47 32.24 0.01
N MET A 329 19.19 31.58 -0.90
CA MET A 329 18.94 30.16 -1.18
C MET A 329 20.19 29.32 -1.52
N ALA A 330 21.22 29.27 -0.67
CA ALA A 330 22.34 28.32 -0.84
C ALA A 330 22.41 27.25 0.26
N ALA A 331 21.95 27.53 1.48
CA ALA A 331 21.96 26.56 2.58
C ALA A 331 20.70 25.66 2.59
N ARG A 332 19.51 26.24 2.37
CA ARG A 332 18.21 25.54 2.42
C ARG A 332 17.98 24.48 1.33
N ILE A 333 18.71 24.56 0.22
CA ILE A 333 18.58 23.61 -0.91
C ILE A 333 19.18 22.24 -0.53
N VAL A 334 20.27 22.22 0.23
CA VAL A 334 20.96 20.98 0.62
C VAL A 334 20.17 20.24 1.70
N ASP A 335 19.63 20.95 2.70
CA ASP A 335 18.81 20.36 3.78
C ASP A 335 17.58 19.60 3.24
N GLN A 336 16.99 20.07 2.14
CA GLN A 336 15.84 19.40 1.51
C GLN A 336 16.26 18.19 0.67
N ALA A 337 17.43 18.26 0.02
CA ALA A 337 18.01 17.14 -0.70
C ALA A 337 18.42 16.00 0.25
N GLU A 338 18.90 16.33 1.45
CA GLU A 338 19.24 15.35 2.49
C GLU A 338 18.03 14.49 2.87
N ALA A 339 16.86 15.10 3.08
CA ALA A 339 15.64 14.36 3.40
C ALA A 339 15.16 13.47 2.23
N ALA A 340 15.28 13.94 0.99
CA ALA A 340 14.91 13.16 -0.20
C ALA A 340 15.87 11.97 -0.43
N VAL A 341 17.16 12.18 -0.19
CA VAL A 341 18.20 11.14 -0.28
C VAL A 341 18.02 10.10 0.82
N ALA A 342 17.72 10.50 2.06
CA ALA A 342 17.54 9.59 3.18
C ALA A 342 16.32 8.66 3.02
N ALA A 343 15.29 9.10 2.30
CA ALA A 343 14.06 8.34 2.08
C ALA A 343 14.03 7.59 0.73
N ALA A 344 15.13 7.57 -0.03
CA ALA A 344 15.21 6.95 -1.35
C ALA A 344 15.97 5.62 -1.33
N ASP A 345 15.57 4.71 -2.19
CA ASP A 345 16.29 3.45 -2.46
C ASP A 345 17.36 3.65 -3.55
N LEU A 346 17.21 4.68 -4.38
CA LEU A 346 18.15 5.08 -5.42
C LEU A 346 18.08 6.59 -5.66
N VAL A 347 19.22 7.22 -5.89
CA VAL A 347 19.30 8.63 -6.27
C VAL A 347 19.76 8.78 -7.72
N VAL A 348 19.00 9.54 -8.51
CA VAL A 348 19.37 9.99 -9.84
C VAL A 348 19.84 11.44 -9.74
N PHE A 349 21.15 11.66 -9.82
CA PHE A 349 21.76 12.98 -9.72
C PHE A 349 22.00 13.57 -11.10
N VAL A 350 21.27 14.64 -11.42
CA VAL A 350 21.24 15.25 -12.77
C VAL A 350 22.14 16.48 -12.81
N VAL A 351 23.07 16.50 -13.75
CA VAL A 351 23.99 17.61 -14.05
C VAL A 351 23.84 18.02 -15.52
N ASP A 352 24.07 19.30 -15.81
CA ASP A 352 24.07 19.80 -17.19
C ASP A 352 25.44 19.57 -17.86
N ALA A 353 25.48 18.67 -18.84
CA ALA A 353 26.71 18.34 -19.56
C ALA A 353 27.29 19.51 -20.37
N THR A 354 26.48 20.50 -20.74
CA THR A 354 26.93 21.64 -21.57
C THR A 354 27.65 22.71 -20.75
N VAL A 355 27.43 22.73 -19.44
CA VAL A 355 28.02 23.70 -18.51
C VAL A 355 29.14 23.08 -17.68
N GLY A 356 29.15 21.75 -17.53
CA GLY A 356 30.09 21.04 -16.67
C GLY A 356 29.68 21.09 -15.20
N ALA A 357 30.54 20.56 -14.32
CA ALA A 357 30.30 20.54 -12.88
C ALA A 357 30.54 21.92 -12.25
N LEU A 358 29.56 22.43 -11.51
CA LEU A 358 29.67 23.70 -10.77
C LEU A 358 29.84 23.46 -9.25
N GLU A 359 30.14 24.52 -8.49
CA GLU A 359 30.35 24.44 -7.03
C GLU A 359 29.16 23.80 -6.28
N ASP A 360 27.94 24.12 -6.69
CA ASP A 360 26.73 23.52 -6.11
C ASP A 360 26.62 22.03 -6.45
N ASP A 361 27.02 21.61 -7.66
CA ASP A 361 27.04 20.19 -8.05
C ASP A 361 28.08 19.42 -7.23
N GLU A 362 29.22 20.04 -6.90
CA GLU A 362 30.19 19.46 -5.95
C GLU A 362 29.61 19.32 -4.54
N ARG A 363 28.78 20.29 -4.09
CA ARG A 363 28.12 20.21 -2.77
C ARG A 363 27.14 19.05 -2.74
N TYR A 364 26.33 18.85 -3.78
CA TYR A 364 25.50 17.65 -3.93
C TYR A 364 26.36 16.38 -3.95
N ALA A 365 27.46 16.36 -4.72
CA ALA A 365 28.32 15.18 -4.78
C ALA A 365 28.99 14.84 -3.44
N ARG A 366 29.33 15.83 -2.60
CA ARG A 366 29.84 15.61 -1.23
C ARG A 366 28.77 15.06 -0.29
N LEU A 367 27.51 15.47 -0.46
CA LEU A 367 26.39 14.89 0.27
C LEU A 367 26.17 13.43 -0.15
N LEU A 368 26.05 13.20 -1.46
CA LEU A 368 25.75 11.89 -2.04
C LEU A 368 26.84 10.85 -1.75
N ARG A 369 28.13 11.23 -1.75
CA ARG A 369 29.23 10.35 -1.34
C ARG A 369 29.20 9.92 0.13
N ARG A 370 28.54 10.69 1.00
CA ARG A 370 28.35 10.34 2.42
C ARG A 370 27.10 9.50 2.65
N SER A 371 26.19 9.46 1.68
CA SER A 371 25.00 8.62 1.74
C SER A 371 25.36 7.15 1.50
N ARG A 372 24.61 6.23 2.12
CA ARG A 372 24.68 4.79 1.85
C ARG A 372 23.79 4.37 0.67
N VAL A 373 22.96 5.28 0.16
CA VAL A 373 22.03 5.04 -0.94
C VAL A 373 22.79 5.02 -2.27
N PRO A 374 22.56 4.06 -3.18
CA PRO A 374 23.16 4.04 -4.51
C PRO A 374 22.84 5.31 -5.31
N VAL A 375 23.80 5.76 -6.13
CA VAL A 375 23.69 7.02 -6.91
C VAL A 375 24.03 6.76 -8.37
N LEU A 376 23.15 7.18 -9.27
CA LEU A 376 23.40 7.24 -10.71
C LEU A 376 23.61 8.69 -11.13
N LEU A 377 24.80 8.98 -11.66
CA LEU A 377 25.14 10.30 -12.20
C LEU A 377 24.62 10.44 -13.63
N VAL A 378 23.84 11.47 -13.91
CA VAL A 378 23.19 11.71 -15.19
C VAL A 378 23.67 13.03 -15.80
N ALA A 379 24.30 12.94 -16.97
CA ALA A 379 24.75 14.07 -17.77
C ALA A 379 23.65 14.45 -18.77
N ASN A 380 22.83 15.44 -18.43
CA ASN A 380 21.69 15.87 -19.23
C ASN A 380 22.09 16.91 -20.31
N LYS A 381 21.22 17.12 -21.30
CA LYS A 381 21.42 18.00 -22.48
C LYS A 381 22.48 17.51 -23.48
N VAL A 382 22.72 16.20 -23.52
CA VAL A 382 23.57 15.55 -24.53
C VAL A 382 22.69 15.20 -25.75
N ASP A 383 22.53 16.16 -26.66
CA ASP A 383 21.60 16.06 -27.79
C ASP A 383 22.20 15.31 -29.00
N ASN A 384 23.54 15.28 -29.12
CA ASN A 384 24.25 14.63 -30.23
C ASN A 384 25.58 14.00 -29.81
N ASP A 385 26.15 13.16 -30.69
CA ASP A 385 27.37 12.38 -30.45
C ASP A 385 28.60 13.25 -30.14
N ARG A 386 28.65 14.50 -30.63
CA ARG A 386 29.78 15.41 -30.32
C ARG A 386 29.76 15.87 -28.87
N GLN A 387 28.58 15.93 -28.25
CA GLN A 387 28.41 16.34 -26.85
C GLN A 387 28.67 15.20 -25.87
N GLU A 388 28.78 13.94 -26.32
CA GLU A 388 29.15 12.82 -25.43
C GLU A 388 30.57 13.00 -24.87
N ALA A 389 31.46 13.68 -25.59
CA ALA A 389 32.81 14.00 -25.10
C ALA A 389 32.81 14.90 -23.85
N LEU A 390 31.77 15.73 -23.67
CA LEU A 390 31.64 16.64 -22.51
C LEU A 390 31.34 15.90 -21.20
N VAL A 391 30.86 14.65 -21.30
CA VAL A 391 30.55 13.80 -20.14
C VAL A 391 31.82 13.43 -19.36
N HIS A 392 32.98 13.41 -20.02
CA HIS A 392 34.26 13.06 -19.39
C HIS A 392 34.67 14.02 -18.28
N GLU A 393 34.25 15.29 -18.34
CA GLU A 393 34.57 16.28 -17.31
C GLU A 393 33.85 16.00 -15.98
N LEU A 394 32.73 15.28 -16.01
CA LEU A 394 31.91 14.96 -14.84
C LEU A 394 32.48 13.84 -13.97
N TYR A 395 33.51 13.11 -14.44
CA TYR A 395 34.22 12.13 -13.61
C TYR A 395 34.84 12.76 -12.36
N GLY A 396 35.16 14.06 -12.40
CA GLY A 396 35.69 14.81 -11.25
C GLY A 396 34.77 14.85 -10.04
N LEU A 397 33.46 14.58 -10.20
CA LEU A 397 32.49 14.53 -9.11
C LEU A 397 32.64 13.30 -8.20
N GLY A 398 33.35 12.26 -8.66
CA GLY A 398 33.65 11.06 -7.86
C GLY A 398 32.44 10.17 -7.57
N LEU A 399 31.45 10.15 -8.48
CA LEU A 399 30.21 9.37 -8.38
C LEU A 399 30.09 8.25 -9.43
N GLY A 400 31.22 7.88 -10.06
CA GLY A 400 31.26 6.88 -11.13
C GLY A 400 31.04 7.46 -12.53
N ALA A 401 30.76 6.59 -13.50
CA ALA A 401 30.54 6.99 -14.88
C ALA A 401 29.19 7.69 -15.04
N ALA A 402 29.17 8.85 -15.71
CA ALA A 402 27.95 9.60 -15.95
C ALA A 402 27.19 9.04 -17.18
N HIS A 403 25.88 8.87 -17.04
CA HIS A 403 24.99 8.43 -18.11
C HIS A 403 24.57 9.62 -18.99
N PRO A 404 24.95 9.65 -20.29
CA PRO A 404 24.55 10.73 -21.18
C PRO A 404 23.06 10.63 -21.53
N VAL A 405 22.32 11.69 -21.27
CA VAL A 405 20.90 11.78 -21.65
C VAL A 405 20.55 13.12 -22.29
N SER A 406 19.53 13.09 -23.13
CA SER A 406 18.78 14.30 -23.48
C SER A 406 17.34 14.10 -23.02
N ALA A 407 16.99 14.67 -21.87
CA ALA A 407 15.62 14.64 -21.36
C ALA A 407 14.62 15.27 -22.34
N ARG A 408 15.05 16.29 -23.08
CA ARG A 408 14.24 17.00 -24.08
C ARG A 408 13.96 16.14 -25.31
N HIS A 409 14.98 15.46 -25.84
CA HIS A 409 14.88 14.69 -27.08
C HIS A 409 14.67 13.18 -26.85
N GLY A 410 14.69 12.71 -25.59
CA GLY A 410 14.48 11.32 -25.19
C GLY A 410 15.68 10.40 -25.41
N ARG A 411 16.85 10.93 -25.79
CA ARG A 411 18.08 10.16 -26.01
C ARG A 411 18.63 9.64 -24.69
N GLY A 412 19.04 8.37 -24.63
CA GLY A 412 19.70 7.74 -23.46
C GLY A 412 18.80 7.49 -22.24
N VAL A 413 17.55 7.98 -22.24
CA VAL A 413 16.63 7.82 -21.09
C VAL A 413 16.23 6.36 -20.88
N GLY A 414 16.10 5.57 -21.95
CA GLY A 414 15.80 4.14 -21.84
C GLY A 414 16.95 3.35 -21.20
N ASP A 415 18.19 3.59 -21.65
CA ASP A 415 19.38 2.96 -21.07
C ASP A 415 19.57 3.39 -19.60
N LEU A 416 19.29 4.66 -19.27
CA LEU A 416 19.25 5.14 -17.88
C LEU A 416 18.20 4.38 -17.04
N LEU A 417 17.00 4.13 -17.57
CA LEU A 417 15.95 3.41 -16.85
C LEU A 417 16.28 1.93 -16.65
N ASP A 418 16.99 1.31 -17.59
CA ASP A 418 17.51 -0.05 -17.43
C ASP A 418 18.50 -0.12 -16.24
N GLU A 419 19.42 0.84 -16.15
CA GLU A 419 20.38 0.96 -15.04
C GLU A 419 19.70 1.30 -13.71
N VAL A 420 18.67 2.16 -13.73
CA VAL A 420 17.81 2.43 -12.56
C VAL A 420 17.20 1.14 -12.05
N LEU A 421 16.61 0.31 -12.92
CA LEU A 421 16.04 -0.97 -12.48
C LEU A 421 17.10 -1.93 -11.95
N ALA A 422 18.30 -1.96 -12.55
CA ALA A 422 19.39 -2.80 -12.08
C ALA A 422 19.91 -2.39 -10.68
N ALA A 423 19.88 -1.09 -10.37
CA ALA A 423 20.34 -0.54 -9.10
C ALA A 423 19.27 -0.55 -8.00
N LEU A 424 17.99 -0.61 -8.35
CA LEU A 424 16.91 -0.73 -7.36
C LEU A 424 16.93 -2.12 -6.69
N PRO A 425 16.61 -2.21 -5.38
CA PRO A 425 16.48 -3.50 -4.73
C PRO A 425 15.50 -4.39 -5.51
N THR A 426 15.82 -5.69 -5.59
CA THR A 426 14.98 -6.69 -6.26
C THR A 426 13.68 -6.88 -5.48
N ALA A 427 12.77 -5.93 -5.57
CA ALA A 427 11.39 -6.16 -5.16
C ALA A 427 10.90 -7.36 -5.99
N ALA A 428 10.38 -8.38 -5.31
CA ALA A 428 9.62 -9.45 -5.97
C ALA A 428 8.66 -8.81 -6.96
N ASP A 429 8.48 -9.41 -8.14
CA ASP A 429 7.53 -8.98 -9.18
C ASP A 429 6.11 -8.89 -8.61
N GLN A 430 5.83 -7.81 -7.89
CA GLN A 430 4.52 -7.44 -7.43
C GLN A 430 4.04 -6.39 -8.42
N ALA A 431 3.47 -6.88 -9.52
CA ALA A 431 2.46 -6.11 -10.22
C ALA A 431 1.55 -5.51 -9.13
N PRO A 432 1.22 -4.20 -9.17
CA PRO A 432 0.32 -3.61 -8.21
C PRO A 432 -0.92 -4.50 -8.18
N ALA A 433 -1.13 -5.17 -7.06
CA ALA A 433 -2.33 -5.94 -6.87
C ALA A 433 -3.45 -4.91 -6.95
N VAL A 434 -4.26 -5.02 -8.00
CA VAL A 434 -5.53 -4.32 -8.14
C VAL A 434 -6.17 -4.37 -6.76
N SER A 435 -6.52 -3.20 -6.19
CA SER A 435 -7.23 -3.09 -4.90
C SER A 435 -8.20 -4.26 -4.77
N THR A 436 -8.09 -5.10 -3.73
CA THR A 436 -8.97 -6.27 -3.62
C THR A 436 -10.42 -5.87 -3.38
N VAL A 437 -10.62 -4.64 -2.88
CA VAL A 437 -11.93 -4.02 -2.67
C VAL A 437 -12.28 -3.15 -3.88
N PRO A 438 -13.33 -3.47 -4.63
CA PRO A 438 -13.76 -2.70 -5.80
C PRO A 438 -14.23 -1.29 -5.41
N ARG A 439 -13.71 -0.27 -6.11
CA ARG A 439 -14.19 1.11 -6.01
C ARG A 439 -15.28 1.36 -7.06
N VAL A 440 -16.47 1.76 -6.61
CA VAL A 440 -17.66 1.92 -7.43
C VAL A 440 -18.14 3.36 -7.44
N ALA A 441 -18.25 3.97 -8.62
CA ALA A 441 -18.92 5.26 -8.81
C ALA A 441 -20.38 5.06 -9.25
N ILE A 442 -21.30 5.86 -8.69
CA ILE A 442 -22.69 5.93 -9.15
C ILE A 442 -22.86 7.21 -9.98
N VAL A 443 -22.98 7.06 -11.29
CA VAL A 443 -23.02 8.16 -12.26
C VAL A 443 -24.37 8.18 -12.97
N GLY A 444 -24.93 9.35 -13.25
CA GLY A 444 -26.19 9.50 -13.98
C GLY A 444 -26.73 10.92 -13.86
N LYS A 445 -27.80 11.27 -14.60
CA LYS A 445 -28.41 12.60 -14.58
C LYS A 445 -29.03 12.96 -13.20
N PRO A 446 -29.34 14.25 -12.88
CA PRO A 446 -30.00 14.59 -11.63
C PRO A 446 -31.36 13.90 -11.54
N ASN A 447 -31.84 13.60 -10.33
CA ASN A 447 -33.15 12.98 -10.08
C ASN A 447 -33.39 11.61 -10.74
N VAL A 448 -32.36 10.99 -11.34
CA VAL A 448 -32.42 9.62 -11.89
C VAL A 448 -32.56 8.54 -10.81
N GLY A 449 -32.35 8.89 -9.53
CA GLY A 449 -32.47 7.96 -8.39
C GLY A 449 -31.15 7.43 -7.82
N LYS A 450 -30.02 8.13 -8.03
CA LYS A 450 -28.70 7.76 -7.45
C LYS A 450 -28.73 7.56 -5.94
N SER A 451 -29.22 8.55 -5.19
CA SER A 451 -29.29 8.48 -3.72
C SER A 451 -30.28 7.39 -3.25
N SER A 452 -31.39 7.21 -3.97
CA SER A 452 -32.35 6.14 -3.69
C SER A 452 -31.74 4.76 -3.87
N LEU A 453 -30.95 4.56 -4.94
CA LEU A 453 -30.20 3.33 -5.18
C LEU A 453 -29.14 3.10 -4.10
N PHE A 454 -28.34 4.13 -3.80
CA PHE A 454 -27.29 4.05 -2.79
C PHE A 454 -27.85 3.67 -1.41
N ASN A 455 -28.90 4.35 -0.95
CA ASN A 455 -29.52 4.05 0.34
C ASN A 455 -30.17 2.66 0.39
N ARG A 456 -30.77 2.23 -0.72
CA ARG A 456 -31.32 0.87 -0.85
C ARG A 456 -30.24 -0.20 -0.77
N LEU A 457 -29.11 0.02 -1.45
CA LEU A 457 -27.96 -0.87 -1.38
C LEU A 457 -27.40 -0.98 0.06
N LEU A 458 -27.53 0.09 0.86
CA LEU A 458 -27.12 0.12 2.27
C LEU A 458 -28.19 -0.38 3.27
N GLY A 459 -29.48 -0.39 2.90
CA GLY A 459 -30.60 -0.57 3.83
C GLY A 459 -31.21 -1.98 3.93
N GLU A 460 -30.85 -2.91 3.04
CA GLU A 460 -31.27 -4.32 3.13
C GLU A 460 -30.23 -5.12 3.97
N GLU A 461 -30.42 -5.12 5.30
CA GLU A 461 -29.73 -5.94 6.34
C GLU A 461 -28.20 -5.84 6.49
N ARG A 462 -27.53 -4.67 6.47
CA ARG A 462 -26.05 -4.59 6.62
C ARG A 462 -25.51 -3.38 7.38
N SER A 463 -24.39 -3.60 8.08
CA SER A 463 -23.66 -2.63 8.91
C SER A 463 -22.83 -1.68 8.05
N ILE A 464 -22.94 -0.38 8.32
CA ILE A 464 -22.00 0.62 7.83
C ILE A 464 -20.76 0.51 8.72
N VAL A 465 -19.62 0.08 8.17
CA VAL A 465 -18.34 0.17 8.87
C VAL A 465 -17.79 1.57 8.65
N ASP A 466 -17.28 2.15 9.73
CA ASP A 466 -17.06 3.57 9.95
C ASP A 466 -16.24 4.29 8.85
N SER A 467 -16.43 5.61 8.79
CA SER A 467 -15.69 6.49 7.90
C SER A 467 -14.21 6.54 8.27
N VAL A 468 -13.34 6.07 7.37
CA VAL A 468 -11.89 6.28 7.49
C VAL A 468 -11.60 7.77 7.24
N ALA A 469 -11.31 8.50 8.31
CA ALA A 469 -10.79 9.86 8.24
C ALA A 469 -9.33 9.81 7.76
N HIS A 470 -9.12 9.85 6.44
CA HIS A 470 -7.82 10.15 5.87
C HIS A 470 -7.85 11.49 5.16
N THR A 471 -7.14 12.42 5.78
CA THR A 471 -6.92 13.79 5.37
C THR A 471 -6.03 13.86 4.14
N THR A 472 -6.62 14.08 2.98
CA THR A 472 -6.24 15.13 2.02
C THR A 472 -7.48 15.49 1.22
N ARG A 473 -7.71 16.80 1.05
CA ARG A 473 -8.91 17.45 0.48
C ARG A 473 -9.60 16.67 -0.66
N ASP A 474 -10.89 16.44 -0.44
CA ASP A 474 -11.96 16.10 -1.39
C ASP A 474 -12.32 14.60 -1.59
N ALA A 475 -13.63 14.34 -1.39
CA ALA A 475 -14.40 13.09 -1.41
C ALA A 475 -14.32 12.20 -0.16
N VAL A 476 -15.42 12.17 0.61
CA VAL A 476 -15.68 11.15 1.65
C VAL A 476 -16.13 9.88 0.92
N ASP A 477 -15.23 8.93 0.70
CA ASP A 477 -15.58 7.60 0.21
C ASP A 477 -16.37 6.84 1.30
N THR A 478 -17.29 5.95 0.91
CA THR A 478 -18.02 5.09 1.87
C THR A 478 -17.69 3.63 1.63
N MET A 479 -17.08 2.99 2.62
CA MET A 479 -16.99 1.54 2.68
C MET A 479 -18.35 0.97 3.08
N ALA A 480 -18.81 -0.04 2.35
CA ALA A 480 -20.05 -0.74 2.61
C ALA A 480 -19.83 -2.24 2.43
N GLU A 481 -20.39 -3.04 3.33
CA GLU A 481 -20.41 -4.48 3.17
C GLU A 481 -21.70 -4.89 2.45
N ILE A 482 -21.58 -5.57 1.31
CA ILE A 482 -22.72 -6.07 0.51
C ILE A 482 -22.52 -7.57 0.27
N ASP A 483 -23.43 -8.39 0.80
CA ASP A 483 -23.44 -9.85 0.76
C ASP A 483 -22.17 -10.47 1.40
N GLY A 484 -21.67 -9.87 2.47
CA GLY A 484 -20.44 -10.32 3.14
C GLY A 484 -19.14 -9.85 2.47
N GLU A 485 -19.24 -9.02 1.42
CA GLU A 485 -18.09 -8.52 0.66
C GLU A 485 -17.95 -7.00 0.82
N PRO A 486 -16.73 -6.47 1.02
CA PRO A 486 -16.51 -5.04 1.09
C PRO A 486 -16.58 -4.39 -0.31
N TRP A 487 -17.19 -3.20 -0.38
CA TRP A 487 -17.28 -2.34 -1.56
C TRP A 487 -17.02 -0.89 -1.15
N VAL A 488 -16.22 -0.15 -1.93
CA VAL A 488 -16.01 1.29 -1.69
C VAL A 488 -16.84 2.08 -2.68
N PHE A 489 -17.75 2.92 -2.20
CA PHE A 489 -18.46 3.89 -3.04
C PHE A 489 -17.76 5.24 -3.02
N VAL A 490 -17.36 5.71 -4.19
CA VAL A 490 -16.63 6.97 -4.33
C VAL A 490 -17.57 8.18 -4.39
N ASP A 491 -17.13 9.31 -3.85
CA ASP A 491 -17.84 10.61 -3.88
C ASP A 491 -19.27 10.57 -3.30
N THR A 492 -19.45 9.94 -2.12
CA THR A 492 -20.79 9.79 -1.50
C THR A 492 -21.25 11.02 -0.73
N ALA A 493 -20.35 11.98 -0.46
CA ALA A 493 -20.66 13.24 0.21
C ALA A 493 -21.75 14.05 -0.53
N GLY A 494 -21.74 14.05 -1.87
CA GLY A 494 -22.80 14.64 -2.69
C GLY A 494 -24.13 13.87 -2.64
N MET A 495 -24.08 12.56 -2.41
CA MET A 495 -25.26 11.69 -2.29
C MET A 495 -25.92 11.78 -0.91
N ARG A 496 -25.14 11.96 0.17
CA ARG A 496 -25.60 12.11 1.57
C ARG A 496 -26.17 13.50 1.89
N ARG A 497 -25.62 14.59 1.33
CA ARG A 497 -26.08 15.98 1.61
C ARG A 497 -27.49 16.28 1.09
N ARG A 498 -27.89 15.66 -0.03
CA ARG A 498 -29.15 15.91 -0.74
C ARG A 498 -30.43 15.48 -0.01
N TYR A 499 -30.32 14.65 1.03
CA TYR A 499 -31.49 14.24 1.80
C TYR A 499 -31.95 15.30 2.82
N ARG A 500 -31.06 16.16 3.32
CA ARG A 500 -31.41 17.08 4.43
C ARG A 500 -31.88 18.46 4.00
N HIS A 501 -31.49 18.96 2.82
CA HIS A 501 -31.82 20.31 2.39
C HIS A 501 -32.09 20.29 0.88
N GLY A 502 -33.34 20.55 0.48
CA GLY A 502 -33.78 20.63 -0.92
C GLY A 502 -33.22 21.84 -1.67
N GLU A 503 -31.92 22.12 -1.53
CA GLU A 503 -31.25 23.19 -2.27
C GLU A 503 -30.66 22.63 -3.56
N GLU A 504 -31.15 23.17 -4.68
CA GLU A 504 -30.56 23.05 -6.00
C GLU A 504 -29.32 23.93 -6.07
N THR A 505 -28.17 23.39 -5.68
CA THR A 505 -26.88 23.95 -6.11
C THR A 505 -26.22 22.98 -7.08
N GLU A 506 -25.89 23.52 -8.26
CA GLU A 506 -25.40 22.87 -9.46
C GLU A 506 -24.34 21.79 -9.18
N LEU A 507 -24.79 20.56 -9.02
CA LEU A 507 -23.95 19.42 -8.63
C LEU A 507 -23.25 18.74 -9.81
N TYR A 508 -22.94 19.51 -10.85
CA TYR A 508 -22.25 19.07 -12.05
C TYR A 508 -21.17 20.08 -12.42
N SER A 509 -20.15 20.21 -11.56
CA SER A 509 -18.85 20.40 -12.21
C SER A 509 -18.56 19.09 -12.94
N VAL A 510 -18.45 19.15 -14.27
CA VAL A 510 -17.97 18.03 -15.10
C VAL A 510 -16.72 17.41 -14.47
N ASP A 511 -15.89 18.24 -13.83
CA ASP A 511 -14.67 17.84 -13.12
C ASP A 511 -14.95 16.90 -11.94
N ARG A 512 -16.04 17.09 -11.17
CA ARG A 512 -16.36 16.19 -10.05
C ARG A 512 -16.81 14.83 -10.55
N THR A 513 -17.70 14.79 -11.55
CA THR A 513 -18.14 13.52 -12.13
C THR A 513 -16.98 12.80 -12.82
N ARG A 514 -16.11 13.53 -13.51
CA ARG A 514 -14.87 13.00 -14.08
C ARG A 514 -13.96 12.42 -13.00
N ALA A 515 -13.69 13.15 -11.92
CA ALA A 515 -12.87 12.68 -10.80
C ALA A 515 -13.45 11.42 -10.14
N ALA A 516 -14.78 11.35 -9.96
CA ALA A 516 -15.45 10.16 -9.44
C ALA A 516 -15.29 8.95 -10.38
N ILE A 517 -15.41 9.15 -11.69
CA ILE A 517 -15.19 8.08 -12.69
C ILE A 517 -13.71 7.65 -12.69
N GLU A 518 -12.76 8.59 -12.68
CA GLU A 518 -11.33 8.30 -12.73
C GLU A 518 -10.78 7.64 -11.46
N SER A 519 -11.42 7.89 -10.32
CA SER A 519 -11.07 7.27 -9.04
C SER A 519 -11.79 5.94 -8.79
N ALA A 520 -12.70 5.52 -9.66
CA ALA A 520 -13.41 4.25 -9.57
C ALA A 520 -12.80 3.17 -10.46
N ASP A 521 -12.96 1.91 -10.06
CA ASP A 521 -12.68 0.75 -10.92
C ASP A 521 -13.90 0.43 -11.78
N LEU A 522 -15.08 0.56 -11.18
CA LEU A 522 -16.37 0.23 -11.77
C LEU A 522 -17.32 1.44 -11.71
N VAL A 523 -18.13 1.59 -12.74
CA VAL A 523 -19.16 2.63 -12.81
C VAL A 523 -20.53 1.99 -12.98
N LEU A 524 -21.43 2.31 -12.04
CA LEU A 524 -22.87 2.14 -12.19
C LEU A 524 -23.42 3.34 -12.96
N PHE A 525 -23.69 3.16 -14.24
CA PHE A 525 -24.28 4.21 -15.08
C PHE A 525 -25.81 4.15 -15.04
N LEU A 526 -26.40 5.03 -14.24
CA LEU A 526 -27.84 5.13 -14.01
C LEU A 526 -28.52 6.01 -15.05
N LEU A 527 -29.51 5.43 -15.72
CA LEU A 527 -30.40 6.11 -16.65
C LEU A 527 -31.85 6.04 -16.16
N ASP A 528 -32.62 7.08 -16.47
CA ASP A 528 -34.05 7.10 -16.22
C ASP A 528 -34.75 6.41 -17.39
N ALA A 529 -35.32 5.24 -17.16
CA ALA A 529 -35.94 4.45 -18.21
C ALA A 529 -37.31 5.00 -18.66
N SER A 530 -37.96 5.82 -17.82
CA SER A 530 -39.30 6.34 -18.09
C SER A 530 -39.31 7.58 -19.01
N GLU A 531 -38.15 8.18 -19.25
CA GLU A 531 -38.01 9.39 -20.04
C GLU A 531 -37.07 9.17 -21.24
N PRO A 532 -37.17 10.00 -22.29
CA PRO A 532 -36.19 10.04 -23.36
C PRO A 532 -34.79 10.43 -22.85
N LEU A 533 -33.75 9.78 -23.38
CA LEU A 533 -32.36 10.08 -23.04
C LEU A 533 -31.94 11.44 -23.62
N GLY A 534 -31.39 12.31 -22.77
CA GLY A 534 -31.11 13.70 -23.10
C GLY A 534 -29.63 14.02 -23.35
N GLU A 535 -29.32 15.30 -23.50
CA GLU A 535 -27.94 15.78 -23.71
C GLU A 535 -27.02 15.47 -22.52
N GLN A 536 -27.53 15.49 -21.29
CA GLN A 536 -26.74 15.15 -20.11
C GLN A 536 -26.30 13.68 -20.11
N ASP A 537 -27.17 12.76 -20.52
CA ASP A 537 -26.83 11.34 -20.64
C ASP A 537 -25.75 11.12 -21.70
N GLN A 538 -25.81 11.87 -22.81
CA GLN A 538 -24.77 11.89 -23.85
C GLN A 538 -23.41 12.39 -23.34
N ARG A 539 -23.40 13.49 -22.58
CA ARG A 539 -22.16 14.03 -21.99
C ARG A 539 -21.54 13.04 -21.00
N LEU A 540 -22.33 12.40 -20.15
CA LEU A 540 -21.84 11.38 -19.20
C LEU A 540 -21.33 10.13 -19.92
N ALA A 541 -22.02 9.66 -20.95
CA ALA A 541 -21.59 8.54 -21.76
C ALA A 541 -20.25 8.82 -22.47
N ALA A 542 -20.03 10.06 -22.94
CA ALA A 542 -18.76 10.47 -23.54
C ALA A 542 -17.59 10.39 -22.54
N LEU A 543 -17.80 10.81 -21.29
CA LEU A 543 -16.79 10.68 -20.22
C LEU A 543 -16.46 9.21 -19.94
N LEU A 544 -17.47 8.33 -19.88
CA LEU A 544 -17.26 6.91 -19.63
C LEU A 544 -16.47 6.21 -20.72
N ARG A 545 -16.68 6.61 -21.97
CA ARG A 545 -15.94 6.08 -23.13
C ARG A 545 -14.43 6.32 -23.03
N GLU A 546 -14.03 7.43 -22.42
CA GLU A 546 -12.62 7.84 -22.30
C GLU A 546 -11.96 7.26 -21.04
N ALA A 547 -12.74 6.94 -20.00
CA ALA A 547 -12.22 6.60 -18.69
C ALA A 547 -11.67 5.16 -18.56
N GLY A 548 -12.02 4.26 -19.49
CA GLY A 548 -11.53 2.88 -19.48
C GLY A 548 -11.98 2.04 -18.27
N ARG A 549 -13.13 2.35 -17.65
CA ARG A 549 -13.61 1.67 -16.44
C ARG A 549 -14.58 0.53 -16.75
N GLY A 550 -14.72 -0.40 -15.81
CA GLY A 550 -15.80 -1.38 -15.89
C GLY A 550 -17.15 -0.66 -15.79
N VAL A 551 -18.12 -1.01 -16.62
CA VAL A 551 -19.42 -0.34 -16.68
C VAL A 551 -20.55 -1.34 -16.50
N VAL A 552 -21.49 -1.01 -15.62
CA VAL A 552 -22.80 -1.66 -15.53
C VAL A 552 -23.87 -0.61 -15.82
N LEU A 553 -24.71 -0.89 -16.81
CA LEU A 553 -25.82 -0.03 -17.18
C LEU A 553 -27.02 -0.32 -16.28
N VAL A 554 -27.56 0.71 -15.62
CA VAL A 554 -28.69 0.59 -14.71
C VAL A 554 -29.86 1.43 -15.22
N CYS A 555 -30.88 0.76 -15.77
CA CYS A 555 -32.12 1.40 -16.19
C CYS A 555 -33.07 1.48 -14.97
N ASN A 556 -33.11 2.64 -14.32
CA ASN A 556 -33.94 2.88 -13.14
C ASN A 556 -35.36 3.36 -13.49
N LYS A 557 -36.28 3.31 -12.53
CA LYS A 557 -37.72 3.60 -12.69
C LYS A 557 -38.43 2.66 -13.68
N TRP A 558 -37.97 1.41 -13.74
CA TRP A 558 -38.52 0.40 -14.64
C TRP A 558 -40.00 0.08 -14.39
N ASP A 559 -40.52 0.41 -13.22
CA ASP A 559 -41.95 0.32 -12.87
C ASP A 559 -42.85 1.27 -13.68
N LEU A 560 -42.28 2.32 -14.27
CA LEU A 560 -43.00 3.31 -15.07
C LEU A 560 -42.87 3.09 -16.58
N VAL A 561 -42.21 2.01 -17.01
CA VAL A 561 -41.92 1.73 -18.42
C VAL A 561 -42.99 0.81 -19.01
N ASP A 562 -43.71 1.29 -20.01
CA ASP A 562 -44.64 0.51 -20.82
C ASP A 562 -43.96 -0.12 -22.04
N GLU A 563 -44.73 -0.86 -22.86
CA GLU A 563 -44.20 -1.60 -24.00
C GLU A 563 -43.65 -0.69 -25.11
N ASP A 564 -44.32 0.43 -25.37
CA ASP A 564 -43.89 1.42 -26.37
C ASP A 564 -42.59 2.11 -25.92
N ARG A 565 -42.55 2.57 -24.66
CA ARG A 565 -41.34 3.19 -24.10
C ARG A 565 -40.17 2.23 -24.06
N ARG A 566 -40.39 0.94 -23.80
CA ARG A 566 -39.34 -0.09 -23.85
C ARG A 566 -38.67 -0.14 -25.24
N LEU A 567 -39.47 -0.15 -26.31
CA LEU A 567 -38.96 -0.23 -27.68
C LEU A 567 -38.17 1.02 -28.07
N ASP A 568 -38.61 2.19 -27.63
CA ASP A 568 -37.90 3.44 -27.91
C ASP A 568 -36.61 3.56 -27.09
N LEU A 569 -36.64 3.17 -25.82
CA LEU A 569 -35.45 3.11 -24.98
C LEU A 569 -34.37 2.19 -25.57
N GLU A 570 -34.74 1.04 -26.13
CA GLU A 570 -33.78 0.14 -26.79
C GLU A 570 -33.05 0.83 -27.95
N LYS A 571 -33.78 1.53 -28.82
CA LYS A 571 -33.18 2.31 -29.93
C LYS A 571 -32.30 3.45 -29.44
N GLU A 572 -32.69 4.10 -28.34
CA GLU A 572 -31.91 5.18 -27.73
C GLU A 572 -30.61 4.66 -27.11
N LEU A 573 -30.67 3.53 -26.39
CA LEU A 573 -29.49 2.88 -25.79
C LEU A 573 -28.51 2.39 -26.85
N ASP A 574 -28.99 1.77 -27.93
CA ASP A 574 -28.13 1.30 -29.03
C ASP A 574 -27.34 2.45 -29.67
N ARG A 575 -27.97 3.63 -29.80
CA ARG A 575 -27.30 4.84 -30.31
C ARG A 575 -26.31 5.41 -29.31
N LEU A 576 -26.74 5.60 -28.06
CA LEU A 576 -25.97 6.25 -27.01
C LEU A 576 -24.77 5.43 -26.56
N LEU A 577 -24.96 4.12 -26.40
CA LEU A 577 -24.01 3.19 -25.76
C LEU A 577 -23.40 2.20 -26.74
N SER A 578 -23.38 2.53 -28.04
CA SER A 578 -22.69 1.72 -29.04
C SER A 578 -21.22 1.41 -28.69
N PHE A 579 -20.53 2.29 -27.96
CA PHE A 579 -19.17 2.08 -27.47
C PHE A 579 -19.07 1.11 -26.27
N ALA A 580 -20.17 0.89 -25.58
CA ALA A 580 -20.29 0.07 -24.37
C ALA A 580 -21.32 -1.07 -24.54
N ALA A 581 -21.49 -1.58 -25.76
CA ALA A 581 -22.39 -2.72 -26.03
C ALA A 581 -22.04 -3.99 -25.22
N TRP A 582 -20.81 -4.06 -24.71
CA TRP A 582 -20.33 -5.12 -23.81
C TRP A 582 -20.78 -4.94 -22.35
N ALA A 583 -21.37 -3.79 -21.98
CA ALA A 583 -21.78 -3.50 -20.61
C ALA A 583 -23.09 -4.21 -20.26
N PRO A 584 -23.17 -4.97 -19.15
CA PRO A 584 -24.40 -5.62 -18.75
C PRO A 584 -25.45 -4.58 -18.35
N ARG A 585 -26.70 -4.83 -18.74
CA ARG A 585 -27.87 -4.00 -18.42
C ARG A 585 -28.70 -4.63 -17.30
N VAL A 586 -29.00 -3.83 -16.28
CA VAL A 586 -29.87 -4.20 -15.17
C VAL A 586 -31.03 -3.22 -15.09
N ASN A 587 -32.25 -3.75 -15.19
CA ASN A 587 -33.47 -2.94 -15.05
C ASN A 587 -33.92 -3.01 -13.59
N ILE A 588 -34.08 -1.85 -12.95
CA ILE A 588 -34.45 -1.74 -11.54
C ILE A 588 -35.51 -0.67 -11.30
N SER A 589 -36.11 -0.72 -10.12
CA SER A 589 -36.84 0.39 -9.53
C SER A 589 -36.25 0.64 -8.14
N ALA A 590 -35.38 1.64 -8.00
CA ALA A 590 -34.79 1.99 -6.71
C ALA A 590 -35.85 2.39 -5.68
N ALA A 591 -36.98 2.96 -6.13
CA ALA A 591 -38.08 3.34 -5.25
C ALA A 591 -38.77 2.13 -4.61
N SER A 592 -38.98 1.04 -5.37
CA SER A 592 -39.66 -0.19 -4.88
C SER A 592 -38.71 -1.32 -4.48
N GLY A 593 -37.43 -1.26 -4.88
CA GLY A 593 -36.43 -2.32 -4.68
C GLY A 593 -36.48 -3.41 -5.75
N ARG A 594 -37.46 -3.35 -6.67
CA ARG A 594 -37.63 -4.34 -7.72
C ARG A 594 -36.37 -4.42 -8.59
N GLY A 595 -35.85 -5.64 -8.78
CA GLY A 595 -34.69 -5.91 -9.63
C GLY A 595 -33.32 -5.66 -8.98
N LEU A 596 -33.27 -5.09 -7.77
CA LEU A 596 -32.00 -4.72 -7.12
C LEU A 596 -31.08 -5.91 -6.84
N ARG A 597 -31.65 -7.07 -6.47
CA ARG A 597 -30.89 -8.33 -6.25
C ARG A 597 -30.07 -8.79 -7.45
N ARG A 598 -30.39 -8.33 -8.67
CA ARG A 598 -29.65 -8.66 -9.89
C ARG A 598 -28.42 -7.78 -10.11
N LEU A 599 -28.31 -6.66 -9.40
CA LEU A 599 -27.25 -5.68 -9.60
C LEU A 599 -25.90 -6.19 -9.09
N LEU A 600 -25.86 -6.76 -7.88
CA LEU A 600 -24.61 -7.21 -7.26
C LEU A 600 -23.93 -8.37 -8.01
N PRO A 601 -24.64 -9.42 -8.48
CA PRO A 601 -24.02 -10.45 -9.32
C PRO A 601 -23.40 -9.90 -10.61
N GLN A 602 -24.01 -8.87 -11.21
CA GLN A 602 -23.46 -8.22 -12.39
C GLN A 602 -22.20 -7.42 -12.04
N LEU A 603 -22.22 -6.65 -10.94
CA LEU A 603 -21.03 -5.96 -10.44
C LEU A 603 -19.86 -6.92 -10.17
N ARG A 604 -20.11 -8.08 -9.54
CA ARG A 604 -19.10 -9.13 -9.34
C ARG A 604 -18.53 -9.64 -10.67
N THR A 605 -19.41 -9.95 -11.62
CA THR A 605 -19.00 -10.42 -12.96
C THR A 605 -18.10 -9.38 -13.64
N VAL A 606 -18.49 -8.11 -13.61
CA VAL A 606 -17.68 -7.03 -14.19
C VAL A 606 -16.37 -6.88 -13.44
N TRP A 607 -16.37 -6.96 -12.11
CA TRP A 607 -15.17 -6.87 -11.30
C TRP A 607 -14.15 -7.96 -11.63
N ASP A 608 -14.60 -9.22 -11.68
CA ASP A 608 -13.75 -10.36 -12.02
C ASP A 608 -13.19 -10.24 -13.43
N ASN A 609 -14.00 -9.78 -14.38
CA ASN A 609 -13.57 -9.52 -15.75
C ASN A 609 -12.58 -8.33 -15.82
N TYR A 610 -12.77 -7.32 -14.97
CA TYR A 610 -11.95 -6.11 -14.93
C TYR A 610 -10.55 -6.36 -14.37
N ARG A 611 -10.34 -7.49 -13.68
CA ARG A 611 -9.02 -7.93 -13.19
C ARG A 611 -8.48 -9.17 -13.91
N ARG A 612 -9.18 -9.63 -14.94
CA ARG A 612 -8.89 -10.90 -15.61
C ARG A 612 -7.54 -10.83 -16.34
N ARG A 613 -6.63 -11.75 -15.99
CA ARG A 613 -5.37 -11.99 -16.71
C ARG A 613 -5.54 -13.17 -17.66
N VAL A 614 -5.30 -12.95 -18.94
CA VAL A 614 -5.21 -13.98 -19.98
C VAL A 614 -3.73 -14.34 -20.17
N PRO A 615 -3.34 -15.62 -20.03
CA PRO A 615 -1.96 -16.04 -20.22
C PRO A 615 -1.44 -15.66 -21.61
N THR A 616 -0.21 -15.12 -21.68
CA THR A 616 0.45 -14.73 -22.93
C THR A 616 0.38 -15.81 -24.02
N ARG A 617 0.59 -17.07 -23.67
CA ARG A 617 0.50 -18.21 -24.61
C ARG A 617 -0.86 -18.29 -25.29
N GLU A 618 -1.92 -18.04 -24.53
CA GLU A 618 -3.29 -18.08 -25.03
C GLU A 618 -3.61 -16.86 -25.90
N VAL A 619 -3.14 -15.67 -25.52
CA VAL A 619 -3.25 -14.46 -26.35
C VAL A 619 -2.57 -14.67 -27.71
N ASN A 620 -1.34 -15.22 -27.73
CA ASN A 620 -0.63 -15.49 -28.99
C ASN A 620 -1.37 -16.53 -29.85
N ARG A 621 -1.84 -17.62 -29.26
CA ARG A 621 -2.64 -18.63 -29.97
C ARG A 621 -3.89 -18.02 -30.62
N LEU A 622 -4.61 -17.17 -29.88
CA LEU A 622 -5.80 -16.50 -30.39
C LEU A 622 -5.48 -15.59 -31.57
N VAL A 623 -4.42 -14.79 -31.45
CA VAL A 623 -3.96 -13.89 -32.51
C VAL A 623 -3.52 -14.67 -33.75
N GLU A 624 -2.79 -15.77 -33.60
CA GLU A 624 -2.39 -16.64 -34.71
C GLU A 624 -3.59 -17.23 -35.46
N GLU A 625 -4.55 -17.78 -34.72
CA GLU A 625 -5.79 -18.33 -35.29
C GLU A 625 -6.65 -17.25 -35.97
N ALA A 626 -6.71 -16.04 -35.42
CA ALA A 626 -7.41 -14.90 -36.00
C ALA A 626 -6.74 -14.42 -37.29
N VAL A 627 -5.39 -14.33 -37.31
CA VAL A 627 -4.62 -13.97 -38.50
C VAL A 627 -4.74 -15.02 -39.60
N ALA A 628 -4.82 -16.31 -39.23
CA ALA A 628 -5.04 -17.40 -40.18
C ALA A 628 -6.41 -17.32 -40.86
N ARG A 629 -7.47 -16.96 -40.11
CA ARG A 629 -8.83 -16.76 -40.66
C ARG A 629 -8.96 -15.48 -41.48
N HIS A 630 -8.41 -14.37 -40.97
CA HIS A 630 -8.48 -13.09 -41.63
C HIS A 630 -7.07 -12.47 -41.72
N PRO A 631 -6.34 -12.71 -42.83
CA PRO A 631 -4.98 -12.22 -43.00
C PRO A 631 -4.83 -10.70 -42.85
N LEU A 632 -3.67 -10.27 -42.38
CA LEU A 632 -3.35 -8.86 -42.23
C LEU A 632 -3.33 -8.15 -43.60
N PRO A 633 -3.89 -6.94 -43.70
CA PRO A 633 -3.85 -6.16 -44.93
C PRO A 633 -2.41 -5.75 -45.26
N ARG A 634 -2.12 -5.57 -46.55
CA ARG A 634 -0.83 -5.03 -46.99
C ARG A 634 -0.75 -3.54 -46.71
N GLN A 635 0.40 -3.07 -46.22
CA GLN A 635 0.67 -1.64 -46.03
C GLN A 635 1.81 -1.24 -46.96
N GLY A 636 1.47 -0.63 -48.11
CA GLY A 636 2.42 -0.32 -49.17
C GLY A 636 3.05 -1.60 -49.74
N GLN A 637 4.39 -1.66 -49.79
CA GLN A 637 5.15 -2.81 -50.31
C GLN A 637 5.50 -3.88 -49.26
N LYS A 638 5.15 -3.68 -47.98
CA LYS A 638 5.50 -4.60 -46.89
C LYS A 638 4.25 -5.34 -46.38
N ASN A 639 4.39 -6.64 -46.15
CA ASN A 639 3.36 -7.42 -45.46
C ASN A 639 3.41 -7.09 -43.96
N LEU A 640 2.28 -6.64 -43.40
CA LEU A 640 2.12 -6.51 -41.96
C LEU A 640 2.20 -7.89 -41.32
N LYS A 641 2.92 -7.98 -40.20
CA LYS A 641 3.08 -9.20 -39.40
C LYS A 641 3.04 -8.83 -37.92
N ILE A 642 2.15 -9.49 -37.18
CA ILE A 642 2.18 -9.52 -35.72
C ILE A 642 3.15 -10.64 -35.34
N ARG A 643 4.15 -10.33 -34.53
CA ARG A 643 5.19 -11.28 -34.09
C ARG A 643 4.86 -11.91 -32.74
N TYR A 644 4.25 -11.11 -31.88
CA TYR A 644 4.00 -11.46 -30.49
C TYR A 644 2.87 -10.59 -29.94
N ALA A 645 2.10 -11.13 -29.02
CA ALA A 645 1.01 -10.45 -28.34
C ALA A 645 1.03 -10.80 -26.84
N THR A 646 0.68 -9.85 -25.98
CA THR A 646 0.59 -10.08 -24.53
C THR A 646 -0.45 -9.16 -23.91
N GLN A 647 -0.95 -9.51 -22.72
CA GLN A 647 -1.76 -8.60 -21.92
C GLN A 647 -0.86 -7.85 -20.94
N ALA A 648 -0.62 -6.57 -21.20
CA ALA A 648 0.23 -5.70 -20.39
C ALA A 648 -0.44 -5.36 -19.04
N GLU A 649 -1.70 -4.91 -19.07
CA GLU A 649 -2.43 -4.43 -17.89
C GLU A 649 -3.74 -5.22 -17.71
N VAL A 650 -4.21 -5.35 -16.47
CA VAL A 650 -5.47 -6.05 -16.15
C VAL A 650 -6.61 -5.11 -15.82
N ALA A 651 -6.38 -3.99 -15.14
CA ALA A 651 -7.41 -3.09 -14.63
C ALA A 651 -7.12 -1.64 -15.07
N PRO A 652 -7.44 -1.25 -16.32
CA PRO A 652 -8.22 -2.02 -17.30
C PRO A 652 -7.41 -3.00 -18.16
N PRO A 653 -8.06 -4.00 -18.82
CA PRO A 653 -7.38 -4.95 -19.68
C PRO A 653 -6.77 -4.28 -20.91
N ARG A 654 -5.43 -4.34 -20.99
CA ARG A 654 -4.67 -3.80 -22.13
C ARG A 654 -3.85 -4.89 -22.80
N PHE A 655 -4.07 -5.07 -24.08
CA PHE A 655 -3.34 -6.01 -24.94
C PHE A 655 -2.36 -5.25 -25.83
N LEU A 656 -1.11 -5.70 -25.80
CA LEU A 656 -0.03 -5.15 -26.59
C LEU A 656 0.36 -6.12 -27.70
N LEU A 657 0.32 -5.64 -28.94
CA LEU A 657 0.68 -6.37 -30.16
C LEU A 657 2.01 -5.84 -30.71
N PHE A 658 2.99 -6.70 -30.83
CA PHE A 658 4.28 -6.36 -31.42
C PHE A 658 4.24 -6.66 -32.91
N ALA A 659 4.00 -5.62 -33.71
CA ALA A 659 3.84 -5.72 -35.16
C ALA A 659 4.91 -4.90 -35.88
N ASN A 660 5.30 -5.33 -37.08
CA ASN A 660 6.29 -4.62 -37.91
C ASN A 660 5.77 -3.31 -38.55
N GLY A 661 4.58 -2.86 -38.17
CA GLY A 661 3.93 -1.65 -38.66
C GLY A 661 2.60 -1.42 -37.94
N ARG A 662 1.98 -0.25 -38.20
CA ARG A 662 0.78 0.15 -37.48
C ARG A 662 -0.45 -0.62 -37.97
N LEU A 663 -1.20 -1.25 -37.07
CA LEU A 663 -2.40 -2.00 -37.45
C LEU A 663 -3.56 -1.03 -37.79
N PRO A 664 -4.39 -1.33 -38.82
CA PRO A 664 -5.61 -0.57 -39.06
C PRO A 664 -6.60 -0.69 -37.91
N ALA A 665 -7.35 0.39 -37.63
CA ALA A 665 -8.33 0.40 -36.54
C ALA A 665 -9.46 -0.64 -36.72
N SER A 666 -9.83 -0.96 -37.97
CA SER A 666 -10.75 -2.06 -38.28
C SER A 666 -10.20 -3.42 -37.86
N TYR A 667 -8.90 -3.66 -38.05
CA TYR A 667 -8.26 -4.91 -37.66
C TYR A 667 -8.10 -5.03 -36.15
N ARG A 668 -7.81 -3.93 -35.44
CA ARG A 668 -7.82 -3.92 -33.96
C ARG A 668 -9.21 -4.27 -33.40
N ARG A 669 -10.28 -3.69 -33.96
CA ARG A 669 -11.67 -4.04 -33.59
C ARG A 669 -12.01 -5.50 -33.88
N TYR A 670 -11.50 -6.04 -34.98
CA TYR A 670 -11.63 -7.46 -35.30
C TYR A 670 -10.97 -8.33 -34.21
N LEU A 671 -9.72 -8.05 -33.84
CA LEU A 671 -9.02 -8.78 -32.78
C LEU A 671 -9.69 -8.62 -31.41
N GLU A 672 -10.24 -7.44 -31.11
CA GLU A 672 -11.03 -7.22 -29.89
C GLU A 672 -12.26 -8.14 -29.85
N ARG A 673 -12.99 -8.24 -30.96
CA ARG A 673 -14.13 -9.14 -31.06
C ARG A 673 -13.73 -10.60 -30.84
N GLU A 674 -12.65 -11.05 -31.47
CA GLU A 674 -12.11 -12.41 -31.29
C GLU A 674 -11.71 -12.69 -29.83
N LEU A 675 -11.11 -11.72 -29.14
CA LEU A 675 -10.81 -11.81 -27.71
C LEU A 675 -12.08 -11.97 -26.86
N ARG A 676 -13.12 -11.18 -27.14
CA ARG A 676 -14.42 -11.23 -26.43
C ARG A 676 -15.22 -12.50 -26.73
N GLU A 677 -15.09 -13.08 -27.92
CA GLU A 677 -15.75 -14.35 -28.26
C GLU A 677 -15.15 -15.53 -27.49
N ARG A 678 -13.85 -15.47 -27.16
CA ARG A 678 -13.14 -16.56 -26.49
C ARG A 678 -13.02 -16.41 -24.98
N HIS A 679 -13.02 -15.17 -24.50
CA HIS A 679 -12.93 -14.84 -23.09
C HIS A 679 -14.06 -13.91 -22.68
N ASP A 680 -14.70 -14.24 -21.56
CA ASP A 680 -15.68 -13.34 -20.97
C ASP A 680 -15.01 -12.05 -20.48
N PHE A 681 -15.32 -10.95 -21.16
CA PHE A 681 -14.96 -9.58 -20.80
C PHE A 681 -16.22 -8.71 -20.71
N THR A 682 -17.34 -9.32 -20.32
CA THR A 682 -18.59 -8.62 -20.07
C THR A 682 -18.36 -7.51 -19.05
N GLY A 683 -18.85 -6.31 -19.37
CA GLY A 683 -18.72 -5.14 -18.51
C GLY A 683 -17.39 -4.41 -18.55
N VAL A 684 -16.44 -4.82 -19.41
CA VAL A 684 -15.09 -4.26 -19.40
C VAL A 684 -14.64 -3.76 -20.77
N PRO A 685 -14.08 -2.55 -20.89
CA PRO A 685 -13.45 -2.09 -22.13
C PRO A 685 -12.11 -2.80 -22.34
N LEU A 686 -11.82 -3.18 -23.59
CA LEU A 686 -10.54 -3.76 -23.97
C LEU A 686 -9.73 -2.73 -24.76
N THR A 687 -8.48 -2.51 -24.35
CA THR A 687 -7.57 -1.65 -25.11
C THR A 687 -6.58 -2.51 -25.87
N ILE A 688 -6.53 -2.41 -27.20
CA ILE A 688 -5.54 -3.08 -28.03
C ILE A 688 -4.61 -2.02 -28.64
N GLU A 689 -3.33 -2.15 -28.36
CA GLU A 689 -2.29 -1.28 -28.91
C GLU A 689 -1.27 -2.08 -29.69
N ASP A 690 -0.69 -1.44 -30.70
CA ASP A 690 0.39 -1.99 -31.50
C ASP A 690 1.67 -1.18 -31.32
N ARG A 691 2.78 -1.86 -31.01
CA ARG A 691 4.12 -1.25 -30.91
C ARG A 691 5.06 -1.79 -31.98
N PRO A 692 5.91 -0.93 -32.58
CA PRO A 692 6.99 -1.40 -33.43
C PRO A 692 7.99 -2.20 -32.59
N PRO A 693 8.58 -3.29 -33.14
CA PRO A 693 9.62 -4.04 -32.44
C PRO A 693 10.82 -3.14 -32.15
N SER A 694 11.38 -3.24 -30.94
CA SER A 694 12.62 -2.56 -30.59
C SER A 694 13.77 -3.05 -31.48
N PRO A 695 14.74 -2.20 -31.84
CA PRO A 695 15.85 -2.56 -32.70
C PRO A 695 16.93 -3.32 -31.91
N ARG A 696 16.59 -4.46 -31.30
CA ARG A 696 17.57 -5.38 -30.67
C ARG A 696 17.00 -6.80 -30.65
N GLN A 697 17.05 -7.47 -31.80
CA GLN A 697 17.03 -8.94 -31.95
C GLN A 697 17.54 -9.28 -33.36
N ARG A 698 18.82 -9.00 -33.55
CA ARG A 698 19.67 -9.63 -34.57
C ARG A 698 20.99 -9.97 -33.87
N ARG A 699 20.96 -11.04 -33.09
CA ARG A 699 22.12 -11.89 -32.83
C ARG A 699 21.66 -13.32 -33.00
#